data_AF-A0AAW0FWZ4-F1
#
_entry.id   AF-A0AAW0FWZ4-F1
#
_cell.length_a   1.000
_cell.length_b   1.000
_cell.length_c   1.000
_cell.angle_alpha   90.00
_cell.angle_beta   90.00
_cell.angle_gamma   90.00
#
_symmetry.space_group_name_H-M   'P 1'
#
loop_
_entity.id
_entity.type
_entity.pdbx_description
1 polymer ?
#
loop_
_entity_poly.entity_id
_entity_poly.type
_entity_poly.pdbx_seq_one_letter_code
_entity_poly.pdbx_strand_id
1 'polypeptide(L)'
;MDLDDFEQVQDVDDAQAGDLQIQDWQEALRHFDESWYSAANRRGLIMDLIGDYGGSELFIIHGDSLLQSVLDDKLLGIGDDRDPSFQIVHAIYILERTLHEYRRRSANFHVVFWEDSRHATIRTGCSRFSLTSRSLARSILYQHLKTLQIAIFTFESTNDPAWGSYLRVHRPMYILLNDGGSGENAETNLQGGIILQQRILVFDMITQGVSVSLLASAEFRDSKILSLVIEQRLDLEARQHLSPKFWGLAKISLQYLDSKYLDISGSMRRTPLVRYTKPSQPNFLETVVCDTITSFLKLKSPNVARKYELLYLFIAHLLILPNISLEDRARQSPCLDKALTKDLQTRFLPLVFTALEEVQTYSYPIDIDGHIFLDLVAFFLENPCMPCSQAVGKMATAQLTSIWKRCKLPSVDLSTLVTSYSHLPSAYPKTVDDHRTLGVLPFQNDLFDELLSDVHVDVDDRVKLNQSAQLNFSQTFTESQHWHNHRRPILPKHLGGKDPTPTASQEWLRRRLLRREQNFVSQLERQAQTLTGALGKTLQRIVITSSSGPVRSMNERNYQANLSRKSPAKESAAERIRRENAEKKLAKENASNEEWWSGALEVMSTKSLPQRIEHLQALLQNWKRAGGRGWLAVEMRLYELNLEILSWLEHPNRDSLCDSYSVSVLRKVKEIIERGGLFCHAAKALAAVLVALGSVESPDALVDSSPHAVLEDKRKLHFDFVKLLKSRSQAPKYKFMRITEDPMVWQLRLFGPYMDRSMDSQPDPRVHFEPDAWQRKVLDCLDDDGHSVLVVAPTSAGKTFISYYAMEKVLRSGDDDLLVYVAPTKALVSQIAAEVYARFSKSYKTSRSCWAIHTRDYRIHDPQNCQILVTVPEILASFLISPALAKNWVPRIKRIILDEIHSIGQQEGGAVWEQILLLAPCPIIGLSATVGNPEQFNVWLESVQNSHGYRHTFINHPHRYSHLRKFTYLLPRKPVSLKALEQGLPSYTATENLRFLHPAFLLSFGVRDIPPDFSLEPADCLTLYQALKALKICDGNELSRLDPATYFDRSRLLRQQDVHSVRIRAEVHS
;
A
#
# COMPACT_ATOMS: atom_id res chain seq x y z
N MET A 1 14.50 18.84 17.60
CA MET A 1 15.01 19.64 16.49
C MET A 1 13.80 20.15 15.76
N ASP A 2 13.54 21.44 15.90
CA ASP A 2 12.34 22.11 15.42
C ASP A 2 12.31 22.11 13.88
N LEU A 3 11.15 21.78 13.31
CA LEU A 3 10.93 21.51 11.88
C LEU A 3 10.36 22.71 11.12
N ASP A 4 10.35 23.91 11.71
CA ASP A 4 9.59 25.06 11.20
C ASP A 4 10.40 26.04 10.33
N ASP A 5 11.73 25.88 10.21
CA ASP A 5 12.59 26.81 9.43
C ASP A 5 12.88 26.35 7.97
N PHE A 6 12.18 25.33 7.46
CA PHE A 6 12.44 24.76 6.13
C PHE A 6 11.83 25.54 4.93
N GLU A 7 11.06 26.61 5.17
CA GLU A 7 10.33 27.33 4.11
C GLU A 7 10.97 28.65 3.62
N GLN A 8 12.18 29.00 4.07
CA GLN A 8 12.90 30.15 3.48
C GLN A 8 13.74 29.73 2.29
N VAL A 9 13.06 29.53 1.16
CA VAL A 9 13.65 29.53 -0.18
C VAL A 9 14.19 30.95 -0.43
N GLN A 10 15.49 31.16 -0.22
CA GLN A 10 16.20 32.14 -1.03
C GLN A 10 16.38 31.50 -2.40
N ASP A 11 15.60 32.00 -3.35
CA ASP A 11 15.86 31.89 -4.78
C ASP A 11 17.33 32.26 -5.01
N VAL A 12 18.17 31.25 -5.19
CA VAL A 12 19.39 31.44 -5.97
C VAL A 12 18.86 31.58 -7.38
N ASP A 13 18.71 32.84 -7.80
CA ASP A 13 18.54 33.24 -9.19
C ASP A 13 19.34 32.31 -10.11
N ASP A 14 18.85 32.12 -11.34
CA ASP A 14 19.61 31.63 -12.50
C ASP A 14 20.86 32.50 -12.70
N ALA A 15 21.83 32.37 -11.80
CA ALA A 15 23.12 32.99 -11.83
C ALA A 15 23.86 32.22 -12.90
N GLN A 16 23.83 32.80 -14.09
CA GLN A 16 24.89 32.75 -15.10
C GLN A 16 25.96 31.74 -14.69
N ALA A 17 25.86 30.52 -15.23
CA ALA A 17 26.90 29.52 -15.14
C ALA A 17 28.16 30.12 -15.78
N GLY A 18 28.89 30.89 -14.97
CA GLY A 18 30.23 31.33 -15.28
C GLY A 18 31.01 30.08 -15.56
N ASP A 19 31.70 30.10 -16.70
CA ASP A 19 32.57 29.06 -17.22
C ASP A 19 33.70 28.80 -16.20
N LEU A 20 33.38 28.15 -15.07
CA LEU A 20 34.32 27.75 -14.04
C LEU A 20 35.27 26.76 -14.71
N GLN A 21 36.55 27.07 -14.65
CA GLN A 21 37.62 26.23 -15.21
C GLN A 21 37.66 24.92 -14.42
N ILE A 22 36.83 23.93 -14.79
CA ILE A 22 36.89 22.58 -14.23
C ILE A 22 38.21 21.97 -14.72
N GLN A 23 39.21 21.86 -13.84
CA GLN A 23 40.52 21.29 -14.17
C GLN A 23 40.65 19.83 -13.71
N ASP A 24 39.99 19.47 -12.59
CA ASP A 24 40.11 18.15 -11.96
C ASP A 24 38.75 17.43 -11.75
N TRP A 25 38.78 16.10 -11.62
CA TRP A 25 37.57 15.26 -11.43
C TRP A 25 36.84 15.52 -10.11
N GLN A 26 37.56 15.93 -9.06
CA GLN A 26 36.95 16.28 -7.77
C GLN A 26 36.12 17.57 -7.89
N GLU A 27 36.62 18.56 -8.64
CA GLU A 27 35.86 19.79 -8.92
C GLU A 27 34.64 19.50 -9.80
N ALA A 28 34.79 18.59 -10.77
CA ALA A 28 33.67 18.11 -11.59
C ALA A 28 32.59 17.43 -10.74
N LEU A 29 32.99 16.58 -9.77
CA LEU A 29 32.08 15.94 -8.82
C LEU A 29 31.37 16.97 -7.94
N ARG A 30 32.11 17.92 -7.33
CA ARG A 30 31.50 18.96 -6.49
C ARG A 30 30.51 19.81 -7.28
N HIS A 31 30.89 20.23 -8.48
CA HIS A 31 30.00 20.97 -9.37
C HIS A 31 28.74 20.16 -9.72
N PHE A 32 28.88 18.86 -10.02
CA PHE A 32 27.75 17.99 -10.30
C PHE A 32 26.83 17.80 -9.08
N ASP A 33 27.43 17.68 -7.89
CA ASP A 33 26.70 17.53 -6.65
C ASP A 33 25.92 18.80 -6.27
N GLU A 34 26.51 19.98 -6.47
CA GLU A 34 25.87 21.28 -6.22
C GLU A 34 24.79 21.61 -7.27
N SER A 35 25.08 21.39 -8.55
CA SER A 35 24.16 21.75 -9.65
C SER A 35 22.96 20.83 -9.79
N TRP A 36 23.10 19.53 -9.48
CA TRP A 36 22.05 18.55 -9.75
C TRP A 36 21.81 17.57 -8.60
N TYR A 37 22.83 16.83 -8.15
CA TYR A 37 22.62 15.67 -7.25
C TYR A 37 21.99 16.07 -5.91
N SER A 38 22.45 17.15 -5.28
CA SER A 38 21.92 17.60 -3.99
C SER A 38 20.44 17.97 -4.08
N ALA A 39 20.03 18.62 -5.17
CA ALA A 39 18.64 18.97 -5.40
C ALA A 39 17.77 17.73 -5.71
N ALA A 40 18.32 16.73 -6.40
CA ALA A 40 17.64 15.46 -6.65
C ALA A 40 17.49 14.63 -5.36
N ASN A 41 18.56 14.50 -4.58
CA ASN A 41 18.59 13.73 -3.34
C ASN A 41 17.67 14.33 -2.26
N ARG A 42 17.62 15.67 -2.13
CA ARG A 42 16.70 16.36 -1.21
C ARG A 42 15.21 16.13 -1.53
N ARG A 43 14.89 15.78 -2.77
CA ARG A 43 13.52 15.43 -3.18
C ARG A 43 13.19 13.96 -2.97
N GLY A 44 14.17 13.14 -2.61
CA GLY A 44 13.96 11.73 -2.35
C GLY A 44 13.06 11.52 -1.13
N LEU A 45 12.19 10.51 -1.21
CA LEU A 45 11.28 10.14 -0.13
C LEU A 45 11.66 8.76 0.40
N ILE A 46 11.63 8.59 1.73
CA ILE A 46 11.78 7.27 2.34
C ILE A 46 10.44 6.55 2.20
N MET A 47 10.41 5.44 1.47
CA MET A 47 9.20 4.68 1.17
C MET A 47 9.44 3.18 1.40
N ASP A 48 8.37 2.44 1.69
CA ASP A 48 8.41 0.98 1.67
C ASP A 48 8.41 0.48 0.22
N LEU A 49 9.56 -0.06 -0.22
CA LEU A 49 9.77 -0.54 -1.58
C LEU A 49 8.81 -1.67 -1.97
N ILE A 50 8.35 -2.47 -1.01
CA ILE A 50 7.44 -3.59 -1.27
C ILE A 50 5.99 -3.16 -1.01
N GLY A 51 5.69 -2.61 0.16
CA GLY A 51 4.31 -2.26 0.53
C GLY A 51 3.73 -1.05 -0.21
N ASP A 52 4.52 0.01 -0.35
CA ASP A 52 4.01 1.34 -0.78
C ASP A 52 4.42 1.70 -2.21
N TYR A 53 5.61 1.27 -2.66
CA TYR A 53 6.18 1.72 -3.94
C TYR A 53 6.09 0.67 -5.06
N GLY A 54 6.82 -0.44 -4.94
CA GLY A 54 7.01 -1.43 -6.01
C GLY A 54 6.03 -2.61 -6.00
N GLY A 55 5.48 -2.98 -4.84
CA GLY A 55 4.57 -4.14 -4.78
C GLY A 55 5.25 -5.43 -5.24
N SER A 56 4.59 -6.10 -6.18
CA SER A 56 5.08 -7.33 -6.83
C SER A 56 5.70 -7.07 -8.22
N GLU A 57 5.83 -5.79 -8.61
CA GLU A 57 6.37 -5.41 -9.90
C GLU A 57 7.88 -5.69 -9.99
N LEU A 58 8.35 -5.86 -11.22
CA LEU A 58 9.76 -6.11 -11.49
C LEU A 58 10.60 -4.86 -11.18
N PHE A 59 11.65 -5.04 -10.38
CA PHE A 59 12.71 -4.04 -10.21
C PHE A 59 14.09 -4.61 -10.54
N ILE A 60 15.09 -3.74 -10.61
CA ILE A 60 16.47 -4.13 -10.92
C ILE A 60 17.34 -3.92 -9.68
N ILE A 61 18.21 -4.90 -9.41
CA ILE A 61 19.33 -4.72 -8.49
C ILE A 61 20.59 -4.52 -9.35
N HIS A 62 21.27 -3.39 -9.18
CA HIS A 62 22.54 -3.15 -9.82
C HIS A 62 23.61 -4.10 -9.25
N GLY A 63 24.10 -5.00 -10.11
CA GLY A 63 24.99 -6.09 -9.73
C GLY A 63 26.30 -5.61 -9.13
N ASP A 64 26.97 -4.63 -9.72
CA ASP A 64 28.24 -4.12 -9.19
C ASP A 64 28.06 -3.39 -7.85
N SER A 65 26.92 -2.71 -7.62
CA SER A 65 26.59 -2.14 -6.31
C SER A 65 26.27 -3.20 -5.25
N LEU A 66 25.60 -4.29 -5.63
CA LEU A 66 25.36 -5.44 -4.75
C LEU A 66 26.69 -6.12 -4.37
N LEU A 67 27.58 -6.35 -5.34
CA LEU A 67 28.90 -6.93 -5.07
C LEU A 67 29.78 -5.97 -4.26
N GLN A 68 29.67 -4.66 -4.48
CA GLN A 68 30.36 -3.66 -3.67
C GLN A 68 29.94 -3.75 -2.20
N SER A 69 28.63 -3.80 -1.91
CA SER A 69 28.16 -3.88 -0.51
C SER A 69 28.57 -5.18 0.18
N VAL A 70 28.63 -6.29 -0.57
CA VAL A 70 29.18 -7.56 -0.07
C VAL A 70 30.67 -7.43 0.24
N LEU A 71 31.48 -6.94 -0.70
CA LEU A 71 32.94 -6.89 -0.57
C LEU A 71 33.46 -5.79 0.39
N ASP A 72 32.63 -4.79 0.70
CA ASP A 72 32.97 -3.72 1.64
C ASP A 72 32.68 -4.08 3.12
N ASP A 73 32.18 -5.30 3.40
CA ASP A 73 32.06 -5.80 4.77
C ASP A 73 33.44 -5.82 5.46
N LYS A 74 33.54 -5.16 6.63
CA LYS A 74 34.80 -5.04 7.40
C LYS A 74 35.32 -6.37 7.91
N LEU A 75 34.47 -7.39 8.02
CA LEU A 75 34.85 -8.74 8.43
C LEU A 75 35.49 -9.53 7.29
N LEU A 76 35.35 -9.09 6.03
CA LEU A 76 36.04 -9.67 4.90
C LEU A 76 37.45 -9.07 4.79
N GLY A 77 38.48 -9.91 4.91
CA GLY A 77 39.87 -9.55 4.58
C GLY A 77 40.14 -9.31 3.09
N ILE A 78 39.12 -9.37 2.22
CA ILE A 78 39.29 -9.28 0.76
C ILE A 78 39.67 -7.86 0.34
N GLY A 79 40.92 -7.71 -0.07
CA GLY A 79 41.48 -6.45 -0.55
C GLY A 79 41.90 -5.50 0.56
N ASP A 80 42.09 -5.99 1.79
CA ASP A 80 42.84 -5.29 2.84
C ASP A 80 44.34 -5.51 2.63
N ASP A 81 45.12 -4.43 2.58
CA ASP A 81 46.59 -4.52 2.43
C ASP A 81 47.27 -5.05 3.71
N ARG A 82 46.55 -5.17 4.83
CA ARG A 82 47.06 -5.72 6.08
C ARG A 82 46.92 -7.23 6.19
N ASP A 83 46.04 -7.83 5.40
CA ASP A 83 45.75 -9.27 5.44
C ASP A 83 45.91 -9.90 4.04
N PRO A 84 46.89 -10.79 3.82
CA PRO A 84 47.03 -11.51 2.56
C PRO A 84 45.99 -12.62 2.38
N SER A 85 45.11 -12.86 3.35
CA SER A 85 44.07 -13.88 3.27
C SER A 85 43.02 -13.53 2.19
N PHE A 86 42.47 -14.57 1.55
CA PHE A 86 41.42 -14.46 0.54
C PHE A 86 40.34 -15.47 0.88
N GLN A 87 39.27 -15.03 1.55
CA GLN A 87 38.20 -15.91 2.03
C GLN A 87 36.88 -15.62 1.28
N ILE A 88 36.65 -16.35 0.18
CA ILE A 88 35.51 -16.09 -0.71
C ILE A 88 34.18 -16.67 -0.20
N VAL A 89 34.22 -17.75 0.58
CA VAL A 89 33.00 -18.43 1.10
C VAL A 89 32.15 -17.50 1.95
N HIS A 90 32.77 -16.65 2.78
CA HIS A 90 32.03 -15.68 3.60
C HIS A 90 31.32 -14.64 2.73
N ALA A 91 31.95 -14.18 1.65
CA ALA A 91 31.34 -13.26 0.69
C ALA A 91 30.17 -13.91 -0.07
N ILE A 92 30.28 -15.20 -0.42
CA ILE A 92 29.17 -15.98 -1.02
C ILE A 92 27.98 -16.05 -0.05
N TYR A 93 28.24 -16.33 1.23
CA TYR A 93 27.19 -16.38 2.25
C TYR A 93 26.48 -15.03 2.42
N ILE A 94 27.21 -13.92 2.49
CA ILE A 94 26.62 -12.58 2.59
C ILE A 94 25.76 -12.27 1.37
N LEU A 95 26.24 -12.60 0.17
CA LEU A 95 25.50 -12.43 -1.08
C LEU A 95 24.19 -13.22 -1.10
N GLU A 96 24.25 -14.52 -0.75
CA GLU A 96 23.07 -15.38 -0.69
C GLU A 96 22.08 -14.90 0.37
N ARG A 97 22.56 -14.52 1.55
CA ARG A 97 21.74 -13.97 2.63
C ARG A 97 21.00 -12.71 2.18
N THR A 98 21.69 -11.76 1.55
CA THR A 98 21.07 -10.53 1.06
C THR A 98 20.00 -10.82 0.01
N LEU A 99 20.26 -11.71 -0.95
CA LEU A 99 19.27 -12.11 -1.96
C LEU A 99 18.10 -12.90 -1.37
N HIS A 100 18.35 -13.70 -0.33
CA HIS A 100 17.32 -14.44 0.39
C HIS A 100 16.36 -13.50 1.11
N GLU A 101 16.84 -12.39 1.69
CA GLU A 101 15.97 -11.39 2.31
C GLU A 101 14.97 -10.78 1.31
N TYR A 102 15.37 -10.52 0.06
CA TYR A 102 14.44 -10.08 -0.98
C TYR A 102 13.45 -11.18 -1.36
N ARG A 103 13.93 -12.41 -1.59
CA ARG A 103 13.07 -13.56 -1.96
C ARG A 103 12.04 -13.90 -0.88
N ARG A 104 12.42 -13.85 0.40
CA ARG A 104 11.53 -14.12 1.55
C ARG A 104 10.33 -13.17 1.58
N ARG A 105 10.47 -11.96 1.04
CA ARG A 105 9.40 -10.95 0.94
C ARG A 105 8.68 -10.95 -0.41
N SER A 106 8.84 -12.02 -1.21
CA SER A 106 8.21 -12.19 -2.53
C SER A 106 8.57 -11.09 -3.54
N ALA A 107 9.77 -10.49 -3.41
CA ALA A 107 10.26 -9.49 -4.34
C ALA A 107 10.60 -10.10 -5.71
N ASN A 108 10.16 -9.45 -6.80
CA ASN A 108 10.48 -9.85 -8.18
C ASN A 108 11.60 -8.95 -8.73
N PHE A 109 12.78 -9.52 -8.97
CA PHE A 109 13.94 -8.72 -9.38
C PHE A 109 14.84 -9.41 -10.40
N HIS A 110 15.49 -8.59 -11.23
CA HIS A 110 16.61 -8.99 -12.08
C HIS A 110 17.91 -8.36 -11.56
N VAL A 111 19.04 -9.04 -11.77
CA VAL A 111 20.36 -8.48 -11.47
C VAL A 111 21.02 -8.02 -12.76
N VAL A 112 21.39 -6.75 -12.84
CA VAL A 112 21.96 -6.15 -14.06
C VAL A 112 23.34 -5.56 -13.80
N PHE A 113 24.30 -5.89 -14.66
CA PHE A 113 25.68 -5.40 -14.59
C PHE A 113 26.00 -4.48 -15.78
N TRP A 114 26.77 -3.42 -15.53
CA TRP A 114 27.36 -2.56 -16.55
C TRP A 114 28.87 -2.59 -16.42
N GLU A 115 29.57 -2.81 -17.53
CA GLU A 115 31.02 -2.96 -17.46
C GLU A 115 31.73 -1.65 -17.06
N ASP A 116 31.13 -0.49 -17.35
CA ASP A 116 31.63 0.84 -16.95
C ASP A 116 31.53 1.10 -15.43
N SER A 117 30.63 0.44 -14.70
CA SER A 117 30.41 0.69 -13.26
C SER A 117 31.30 -0.15 -12.33
N ARG A 118 32.14 -1.04 -12.89
CA ARG A 118 32.98 -1.98 -12.13
C ARG A 118 34.01 -1.34 -11.20
N HIS A 119 34.43 -0.11 -11.50
CA HIS A 119 35.59 0.53 -10.87
C HIS A 119 35.46 0.72 -9.35
N ALA A 120 34.23 0.91 -8.87
CA ALA A 120 33.92 1.00 -7.44
C ALA A 120 34.10 -0.35 -6.73
N THR A 121 33.55 -1.42 -7.31
CA THR A 121 33.61 -2.79 -6.78
C THR A 121 35.05 -3.28 -6.66
N ILE A 122 35.88 -3.02 -7.69
CA ILE A 122 37.29 -3.46 -7.74
C ILE A 122 38.28 -2.50 -7.06
N ARG A 123 37.83 -1.34 -6.56
CA ARG A 123 38.68 -0.28 -5.97
C ARG A 123 39.87 0.11 -6.85
N THR A 124 39.57 0.61 -8.05
CA THR A 124 40.61 1.06 -9.01
C THR A 124 41.45 2.18 -8.40
N GLY A 125 42.78 2.03 -8.37
CA GLY A 125 43.70 3.03 -7.79
C GLY A 125 44.29 2.64 -6.43
N CYS A 126 43.81 1.57 -5.80
CA CYS A 126 44.43 0.96 -4.62
C CYS A 126 45.66 0.11 -4.99
N SER A 127 46.22 -0.61 -4.02
CA SER A 127 47.35 -1.52 -4.24
C SER A 127 47.04 -2.57 -5.32
N ARG A 128 48.10 -3.09 -5.96
CA ARG A 128 47.99 -4.17 -6.95
C ARG A 128 47.32 -5.43 -6.37
N PHE A 129 47.51 -5.70 -5.08
CA PHE A 129 46.85 -6.80 -4.37
C PHE A 129 45.36 -6.56 -4.18
N SER A 130 44.97 -5.38 -3.68
CA SER A 130 43.57 -5.02 -3.44
C SER A 130 42.74 -5.06 -4.73
N LEU A 131 43.29 -4.52 -5.82
CA LEU A 131 42.63 -4.53 -7.12
C LEU A 131 42.44 -5.94 -7.68
N THR A 132 43.50 -6.75 -7.72
CA THR A 132 43.45 -8.10 -8.32
C THR A 132 42.63 -9.08 -7.49
N SER A 133 42.68 -8.98 -6.16
CA SER A 133 41.82 -9.77 -5.27
C SER A 133 40.34 -9.43 -5.47
N ARG A 134 39.97 -8.15 -5.49
CA ARG A 134 38.56 -7.75 -5.73
C ARG A 134 38.09 -8.04 -7.14
N SER A 135 38.95 -7.94 -8.15
CA SER A 135 38.61 -8.33 -9.54
C SER A 135 38.32 -9.84 -9.66
N LEU A 136 39.14 -10.67 -9.01
CA LEU A 136 38.89 -12.11 -8.91
C LEU A 136 37.59 -12.40 -8.14
N ALA A 137 37.40 -11.77 -6.98
CA ALA A 137 36.20 -11.94 -6.17
C ALA A 137 34.91 -11.53 -6.93
N ARG A 138 34.93 -10.41 -7.68
CA ARG A 138 33.84 -10.00 -8.57
C ARG A 138 33.48 -11.10 -9.58
N SER A 139 34.49 -11.71 -10.20
CA SER A 139 34.30 -12.80 -11.18
C SER A 139 33.73 -14.07 -10.55
N ILE A 140 34.22 -14.48 -9.37
CA ILE A 140 33.69 -15.65 -8.65
C ILE A 140 32.23 -15.43 -8.27
N LEU A 141 31.92 -14.29 -7.64
CA LEU A 141 30.57 -13.97 -7.18
C LEU A 141 29.59 -13.87 -8.35
N TYR A 142 30.02 -13.30 -9.49
CA TYR A 142 29.20 -13.25 -10.70
C TYR A 142 28.86 -14.66 -11.25
N GLN A 143 29.81 -15.59 -11.26
CA GLN A 143 29.54 -16.97 -11.69
C GLN A 143 28.64 -17.70 -10.69
N HIS A 144 28.81 -17.44 -9.38
CA HIS A 144 27.92 -17.97 -8.34
C HIS A 144 26.48 -17.45 -8.49
N LEU A 145 26.28 -16.18 -8.84
CA LEU A 145 24.94 -15.66 -9.11
C LEU A 145 24.21 -16.47 -10.19
N LYS A 146 24.92 -16.92 -11.23
CA LYS A 146 24.33 -17.74 -12.31
C LYS A 146 23.84 -19.11 -11.82
N THR A 147 24.36 -19.63 -10.72
CA THR A 147 23.88 -20.90 -10.15
C THR A 147 22.59 -20.73 -9.35
N LEU A 148 22.25 -19.51 -8.91
CA LEU A 148 21.13 -19.24 -7.99
C LEU A 148 19.73 -19.17 -8.64
N GLN A 149 19.56 -19.57 -9.90
CA GLN A 149 18.29 -19.47 -10.67
C GLN A 149 17.70 -18.04 -10.64
N ILE A 150 18.52 -17.02 -10.87
CA ILE A 150 18.11 -15.61 -10.98
C ILE A 150 18.39 -15.13 -12.41
N ALA A 151 17.53 -14.27 -12.96
CA ALA A 151 17.79 -13.65 -14.26
C ALA A 151 18.88 -12.58 -14.14
N ILE A 152 19.97 -12.77 -14.90
CA ILE A 152 21.16 -11.90 -14.87
C ILE A 152 21.43 -11.37 -16.28
N PHE A 153 21.60 -10.06 -16.40
CA PHE A 153 21.92 -9.40 -17.66
C PHE A 153 23.21 -8.58 -17.52
N THR A 154 23.97 -8.49 -18.61
CA THR A 154 25.23 -7.75 -18.68
C THR A 154 25.21 -6.84 -19.90
N PHE A 155 25.52 -5.56 -19.71
CA PHE A 155 25.58 -4.54 -20.75
C PHE A 155 26.94 -3.83 -20.74
N GLU A 156 27.33 -3.21 -21.84
CA GLU A 156 28.58 -2.45 -21.89
C GLU A 156 28.43 -1.12 -21.13
N SER A 157 27.39 -0.35 -21.45
CA SER A 157 27.14 0.98 -20.88
C SER A 157 25.64 1.30 -20.82
N THR A 158 25.28 2.42 -20.18
CA THR A 158 23.91 2.95 -20.15
C THR A 158 23.40 3.39 -21.53
N ASN A 159 24.29 3.54 -22.52
CA ASN A 159 23.95 3.90 -23.90
C ASN A 159 23.88 2.67 -24.84
N ASP A 160 23.99 1.46 -24.31
CA ASP A 160 23.93 0.22 -25.09
C ASP A 160 22.53 0.04 -25.73
N PRO A 161 22.41 -0.19 -27.06
CA PRO A 161 21.12 -0.45 -27.71
C PRO A 161 20.42 -1.71 -27.17
N ALA A 162 21.17 -2.68 -26.64
CA ALA A 162 20.61 -3.84 -25.96
C ALA A 162 19.91 -3.46 -24.66
N TRP A 163 20.48 -2.52 -23.89
CA TRP A 163 19.85 -1.95 -22.69
C TRP A 163 18.56 -1.21 -23.04
N GLY A 164 18.57 -0.38 -24.09
CA GLY A 164 17.36 0.31 -24.56
C GLY A 164 16.26 -0.64 -25.05
N SER A 165 16.63 -1.82 -25.56
CA SER A 165 15.67 -2.88 -25.92
C SER A 165 15.15 -3.61 -24.69
N TYR A 166 16.01 -3.88 -23.72
CA TYR A 166 15.63 -4.45 -22.43
C TYR A 166 14.63 -3.56 -21.67
N LEU A 167 14.88 -2.26 -21.56
CA LEU A 167 13.97 -1.32 -20.90
C LEU A 167 12.59 -1.29 -21.57
N ARG A 168 12.51 -1.36 -22.90
CA ARG A 168 11.24 -1.37 -23.64
C ARG A 168 10.42 -2.63 -23.39
N VAL A 169 11.08 -3.78 -23.21
CA VAL A 169 10.46 -5.09 -23.00
C VAL A 169 10.08 -5.32 -21.54
N HIS A 170 11.00 -5.04 -20.61
CA HIS A 170 10.86 -5.41 -19.20
C HIS A 170 10.34 -4.30 -18.29
N ARG A 171 10.54 -3.03 -18.66
CA ARG A 171 9.98 -1.84 -17.98
C ARG A 171 10.04 -1.92 -16.45
N PRO A 172 11.25 -1.97 -15.88
CA PRO A 172 11.42 -2.05 -14.44
C PRO A 172 10.82 -0.81 -13.74
N MET A 173 10.22 -1.01 -12.57
CA MET A 173 9.66 0.10 -11.77
C MET A 173 10.74 1.02 -11.19
N TYR A 174 11.82 0.41 -10.69
CA TYR A 174 12.96 1.14 -10.15
C TYR A 174 14.25 0.30 -10.22
N ILE A 175 15.38 0.96 -9.96
CA ILE A 175 16.69 0.34 -9.81
C ILE A 175 17.28 0.61 -8.43
N LEU A 176 17.76 -0.45 -7.77
CA LEU A 176 18.54 -0.39 -6.54
C LEU A 176 20.03 -0.30 -6.86
N LEU A 177 20.67 0.79 -6.47
CA LEU A 177 22.10 1.02 -6.72
C LEU A 177 22.76 1.80 -5.57
N ASN A 178 24.10 1.86 -5.58
CA ASN A 178 24.86 2.72 -4.70
C ASN A 178 25.20 4.02 -5.42
N ASP A 179 25.15 5.11 -4.68
CA ASP A 179 25.47 6.45 -5.17
C ASP A 179 26.96 6.81 -4.96
N GLY A 180 27.63 6.17 -3.99
CA GLY A 180 29.04 6.38 -3.65
C GLY A 180 29.30 7.09 -2.31
N GLY A 181 28.24 7.51 -1.59
CA GLY A 181 28.36 8.15 -0.27
C GLY A 181 28.82 9.62 -0.30
N SER A 182 29.26 10.15 0.86
CA SER A 182 29.77 11.52 0.99
C SER A 182 31.24 11.60 0.52
N GLY A 183 31.53 12.53 -0.38
CA GLY A 183 32.87 12.76 -0.92
C GLY A 183 33.91 13.26 0.09
N GLU A 184 33.55 13.44 1.37
CA GLU A 184 34.45 13.91 2.43
C GLU A 184 35.58 12.93 2.74
N ASN A 185 35.38 11.63 2.45
CA ASN A 185 36.39 10.58 2.62
C ASN A 185 37.22 10.31 1.35
N ALA A 186 37.11 11.14 0.31
CA ALA A 186 37.89 10.99 -0.92
C ALA A 186 39.33 11.50 -0.72
N GLU A 187 40.13 10.75 0.05
CA GLU A 187 41.54 11.07 0.34
C GLU A 187 42.43 11.11 -0.93
N THR A 188 41.92 10.64 -2.08
CA THR A 188 42.64 10.61 -3.36
C THR A 188 41.80 11.10 -4.55
N ASN A 189 42.42 11.83 -5.51
CA ASN A 189 41.78 12.30 -6.76
C ASN A 189 41.08 11.19 -7.57
N LEU A 190 41.53 9.94 -7.43
CA LEU A 190 40.97 8.76 -8.10
C LEU A 190 39.61 8.33 -7.52
N GLN A 191 39.42 8.42 -6.21
CA GLN A 191 38.14 8.10 -5.56
C GLN A 191 37.03 9.06 -6.00
N GLY A 192 37.35 10.35 -6.15
CA GLY A 192 36.42 11.33 -6.72
C GLY A 192 35.95 10.95 -8.12
N GLY A 193 36.85 10.41 -8.95
CA GLY A 193 36.51 9.90 -10.28
C GLY A 193 35.56 8.69 -10.25
N ILE A 194 35.71 7.78 -9.28
CA ILE A 194 34.83 6.62 -9.11
C ILE A 194 33.42 7.05 -8.66
N ILE A 195 33.34 7.91 -7.65
CA ILE A 195 32.05 8.44 -7.15
C ILE A 195 31.34 9.19 -8.28
N LEU A 196 32.07 9.98 -9.07
CA LEU A 196 31.50 10.66 -10.24
C LEU A 196 30.84 9.70 -11.23
N GLN A 197 31.41 8.52 -11.52
CA GLN A 197 30.77 7.54 -12.39
C GLN A 197 29.51 6.93 -11.77
N GLN A 198 29.48 6.70 -10.46
CA GLN A 198 28.27 6.22 -9.76
C GLN A 198 27.14 7.27 -9.79
N ARG A 199 27.49 8.55 -9.61
CA ARG A 199 26.56 9.69 -9.73
C ARG A 199 26.01 9.84 -11.15
N ILE A 200 26.85 9.65 -12.17
CA ILE A 200 26.42 9.65 -13.57
C ILE A 200 25.47 8.49 -13.86
N LEU A 201 25.71 7.30 -13.30
CA LEU A 201 24.79 6.17 -13.42
C LEU A 201 23.41 6.51 -12.84
N VAL A 202 23.35 7.14 -11.66
CA VAL A 202 22.10 7.61 -11.06
C VAL A 202 21.38 8.60 -11.99
N PHE A 203 22.11 9.56 -12.55
CA PHE A 203 21.59 10.55 -13.49
C PHE A 203 21.02 9.93 -14.76
N ASP A 204 21.76 9.01 -15.37
CA ASP A 204 21.33 8.33 -16.59
C ASP A 204 20.05 7.52 -16.36
N MET A 205 19.91 6.85 -15.22
CA MET A 205 18.69 6.08 -14.91
C MET A 205 17.46 6.99 -14.74
N ILE A 206 17.60 8.09 -13.98
CA ILE A 206 16.49 9.03 -13.74
C ILE A 206 16.04 9.69 -15.04
N THR A 207 16.99 10.13 -15.88
CA THR A 207 16.72 10.83 -17.14
C THR A 207 16.14 9.91 -18.22
N GLN A 208 16.52 8.62 -18.21
CA GLN A 208 15.90 7.57 -19.03
C GLN A 208 14.49 7.18 -18.58
N GLY A 209 14.01 7.74 -17.46
CA GLY A 209 12.67 7.47 -16.93
C GLY A 209 12.62 6.16 -16.13
N VAL A 210 13.62 5.89 -15.30
CA VAL A 210 13.61 4.81 -14.30
C VAL A 210 13.88 5.41 -12.93
N SER A 211 13.02 5.15 -11.94
CA SER A 211 13.22 5.65 -10.58
C SER A 211 14.41 4.95 -9.93
N VAL A 212 15.12 5.65 -9.04
CA VAL A 212 16.32 5.13 -8.38
C VAL A 212 16.06 4.98 -6.90
N SER A 213 16.47 3.85 -6.32
CA SER A 213 16.52 3.63 -4.88
C SER A 213 17.94 3.29 -4.43
N LEU A 214 18.33 3.76 -3.25
CA LEU A 214 19.67 3.54 -2.73
C LEU A 214 19.74 2.23 -1.95
N LEU A 215 20.71 1.38 -2.31
CA LEU A 215 20.91 0.10 -1.65
C LEU A 215 21.47 0.29 -0.23
N ALA A 216 22.36 1.29 -0.04
CA ALA A 216 22.95 1.60 1.26
C ALA A 216 21.95 2.15 2.30
N SER A 217 20.83 2.74 1.87
CA SER A 217 19.77 3.23 2.78
C SER A 217 18.63 2.23 2.96
N ALA A 218 18.73 1.02 2.38
CA ALA A 218 17.71 0.00 2.51
C ALA A 218 17.72 -0.63 3.91
N GLU A 219 16.70 -0.32 4.71
CA GLU A 219 16.43 -0.93 6.00
C GLU A 219 15.38 -2.04 5.87
N PHE A 220 15.76 -3.26 6.25
CA PHE A 220 14.86 -4.41 6.26
C PHE A 220 14.12 -4.49 7.61
N ARG A 221 12.77 -4.41 7.59
CA ARG A 221 11.92 -4.50 8.78
C ARG A 221 10.80 -5.52 8.58
N ASP A 222 10.95 -6.72 9.14
CA ASP A 222 10.00 -7.85 8.97
C ASP A 222 9.58 -8.07 7.51
N SER A 223 8.41 -7.59 7.09
CA SER A 223 7.91 -7.68 5.70
C SER A 223 8.20 -6.46 4.81
N LYS A 224 8.76 -5.38 5.34
CA LYS A 224 8.99 -4.10 4.65
C LYS A 224 10.46 -3.89 4.30
N ILE A 225 10.71 -3.11 3.24
CA ILE A 225 12.05 -2.61 2.89
C ILE A 225 11.95 -1.10 2.75
N LEU A 226 12.39 -0.36 3.76
CA LEU A 226 12.39 1.10 3.73
C LEU A 226 13.66 1.58 3.04
N SER A 227 13.53 2.35 1.97
CA SER A 227 14.68 2.97 1.33
C SER A 227 14.31 4.35 0.77
N LEU A 228 15.34 5.17 0.54
CA LEU A 228 15.19 6.42 -0.19
C LEU A 228 14.89 6.13 -1.65
N VAL A 229 13.81 6.72 -2.17
CA VAL A 229 13.39 6.65 -3.57
C VAL A 229 13.47 8.04 -4.18
N ILE A 230 14.23 8.15 -5.27
CA ILE A 230 14.30 9.33 -6.12
C ILE A 230 13.44 9.04 -7.36
N GLU A 231 12.33 9.78 -7.49
CA GLU A 231 11.37 9.58 -8.57
C GLU A 231 11.93 9.96 -9.95
N GLN A 232 11.53 9.18 -10.95
CA GLN A 232 11.90 9.40 -12.35
C GLN A 232 11.44 10.76 -12.90
N ARG A 233 12.28 11.36 -13.76
CA ARG A 233 11.90 12.49 -14.61
C ARG A 233 12.38 12.21 -16.02
N LEU A 234 11.44 11.83 -16.89
CA LEU A 234 11.75 11.65 -18.30
C LEU A 234 12.13 12.99 -18.91
N ASP A 235 13.43 13.17 -19.12
CA ASP A 235 14.01 14.34 -19.75
C ASP A 235 15.13 13.90 -20.68
N LEU A 236 14.78 13.73 -21.96
CA LEU A 236 15.69 13.30 -23.01
C LEU A 236 16.73 14.39 -23.34
N GLU A 237 16.49 15.64 -22.93
CA GLU A 237 17.39 16.78 -23.15
C GLU A 237 18.22 17.12 -21.91
N ALA A 238 18.07 16.37 -20.80
CA ALA A 238 18.74 16.64 -19.52
C ALA A 238 20.27 16.80 -19.64
N ARG A 239 20.91 16.03 -20.54
CA ARG A 239 22.35 16.15 -20.78
C ARG A 239 22.78 17.52 -21.34
N GLN A 240 21.89 18.26 -22.00
CA GLN A 240 22.13 19.59 -22.55
C GLN A 240 22.14 20.69 -21.47
N HIS A 241 21.53 20.44 -20.31
CA HIS A 241 21.54 21.38 -19.18
C HIS A 241 22.90 21.44 -18.47
N LEU A 242 23.78 20.47 -18.72
CA LEU A 242 25.13 20.41 -18.17
C LEU A 242 26.16 20.79 -19.23
N SER A 243 27.28 21.37 -18.79
CA SER A 243 28.29 21.88 -19.72
C SER A 243 28.89 20.75 -20.58
N PRO A 244 29.13 20.96 -21.89
CA PRO A 244 29.81 19.96 -22.73
C PRO A 244 31.21 19.60 -22.21
N LYS A 245 31.88 20.55 -21.55
CA LYS A 245 33.17 20.35 -20.88
C LYS A 245 33.07 19.31 -19.76
N PHE A 246 32.02 19.33 -18.95
CA PHE A 246 31.77 18.34 -17.90
C PHE A 246 31.67 16.92 -18.47
N TRP A 247 30.88 16.71 -19.52
CA TRP A 247 30.76 15.40 -20.17
C TRP A 247 32.06 14.93 -20.82
N GLY A 248 32.83 15.86 -21.39
CA GLY A 248 34.19 15.60 -21.86
C GLY A 248 35.09 15.08 -20.73
N LEU A 249 35.06 15.73 -19.57
CA LEU A 249 35.80 15.31 -18.39
C LEU A 249 35.33 13.96 -17.83
N ALA A 250 34.02 13.75 -17.70
CA ALA A 250 33.47 12.47 -17.25
C ALA A 250 33.96 11.28 -18.09
N LYS A 251 34.06 11.47 -19.41
CA LYS A 251 34.60 10.46 -20.33
C LYS A 251 36.09 10.24 -20.15
N ILE A 252 36.88 11.31 -19.97
CA ILE A 252 38.32 11.18 -19.74
C ILE A 252 38.60 10.52 -18.39
N SER A 253 37.79 10.81 -17.35
CA SER A 253 37.84 10.14 -16.05
C SER A 253 37.68 8.63 -16.19
N LEU A 254 36.67 8.17 -16.91
CA LEU A 254 36.45 6.74 -17.16
C LEU A 254 37.63 6.11 -17.92
N GLN A 255 38.12 6.77 -18.98
CA GLN A 255 39.30 6.31 -19.74
C GLN A 255 40.57 6.25 -18.89
N TYR A 256 40.71 7.15 -17.91
CA TYR A 256 41.83 7.15 -16.97
C TYR A 256 41.72 6.03 -15.94
N LEU A 257 40.52 5.75 -15.41
CA LEU A 257 40.30 4.59 -14.54
C LEU A 257 40.57 3.28 -15.29
N ASP A 258 40.15 3.20 -16.55
CA ASP A 258 40.47 2.10 -17.44
C ASP A 258 41.97 1.92 -17.66
N SER A 259 42.70 2.99 -17.96
CA SER A 259 44.16 2.90 -18.17
C SER A 259 44.89 2.47 -16.91
N LYS A 260 44.48 2.96 -15.73
CA LYS A 260 45.03 2.53 -14.44
C LYS A 260 44.76 1.06 -14.13
N TYR A 261 43.58 0.56 -14.49
CA TYR A 261 43.30 -0.88 -14.39
C TYR A 261 44.24 -1.69 -15.32
N LEU A 262 44.47 -1.24 -16.56
CA LEU A 262 45.38 -1.90 -17.50
C LEU A 262 46.86 -1.86 -17.05
N ASP A 263 47.31 -0.76 -16.45
CA ASP A 263 48.67 -0.61 -15.93
C ASP A 263 48.97 -1.66 -14.83
N ILE A 264 47.99 -1.90 -13.95
CA ILE A 264 48.13 -2.78 -12.78
C ILE A 264 47.95 -4.26 -13.16
N SER A 265 47.00 -4.56 -14.07
CA SER A 265 46.72 -5.93 -14.55
C SER A 265 47.78 -6.46 -15.52
N GLY A 266 48.64 -5.60 -16.07
CA GLY A 266 49.80 -6.00 -16.87
C GLY A 266 49.42 -6.51 -18.26
N SER A 267 49.16 -5.60 -19.21
CA SER A 267 48.92 -5.86 -20.65
C SER A 267 47.84 -6.91 -21.00
N MET A 268 47.12 -7.48 -20.04
CA MET A 268 46.01 -8.39 -20.31
C MET A 268 44.80 -7.61 -20.80
N ARG A 269 44.14 -8.13 -21.84
CA ARG A 269 42.91 -7.57 -22.40
C ARG A 269 41.82 -7.61 -21.33
N ARG A 270 40.98 -6.57 -21.29
CA ARG A 270 39.70 -6.54 -20.55
C ARG A 270 39.02 -7.92 -20.61
N THR A 271 38.79 -8.52 -19.45
CA THR A 271 38.09 -9.82 -19.35
C THR A 271 36.62 -9.53 -19.10
N PRO A 272 35.74 -9.60 -20.11
CA PRO A 272 34.31 -9.39 -19.89
C PRO A 272 33.75 -10.49 -18.99
N LEU A 273 32.76 -10.13 -18.15
CA LEU A 273 32.05 -11.08 -17.27
C LEU A 273 31.41 -12.26 -18.02
N VAL A 274 31.15 -12.12 -19.33
CA VAL A 274 30.55 -13.17 -20.18
C VAL A 274 31.47 -13.51 -21.36
N ARG A 275 31.93 -14.75 -21.42
CA ARG A 275 32.42 -15.41 -22.65
C ARG A 275 31.68 -16.72 -22.85
N TYR A 276 31.02 -16.87 -23.99
CA TYR A 276 30.36 -18.13 -24.37
C TYR A 276 31.40 -19.20 -24.67
N THR A 277 31.41 -20.30 -23.93
CA THR A 277 32.09 -21.54 -24.33
C THR A 277 31.27 -22.79 -23.97
N LYS A 278 31.40 -23.84 -24.81
CA LYS A 278 30.72 -25.13 -24.66
C LYS A 278 31.28 -25.89 -23.44
N PRO A 279 30.44 -26.66 -22.71
CA PRO A 279 30.91 -27.51 -21.61
C PRO A 279 31.61 -28.74 -22.17
N SER A 280 32.88 -28.97 -21.82
CA SER A 280 33.52 -30.26 -22.12
C SER A 280 34.71 -30.55 -21.20
N GLN A 281 34.54 -31.51 -20.29
CA GLN A 281 35.39 -32.70 -20.04
C GLN A 281 35.34 -33.18 -18.57
N PRO A 282 35.51 -34.49 -18.29
CA PRO A 282 35.31 -35.10 -16.96
C PRO A 282 36.39 -34.86 -15.89
N ASN A 283 37.45 -34.09 -16.15
CA ASN A 283 38.45 -33.66 -15.14
C ASN A 283 38.55 -32.13 -15.11
N PHE A 284 37.49 -31.49 -14.60
CA PHE A 284 37.31 -30.04 -14.65
C PHE A 284 38.38 -29.27 -13.86
N LEU A 285 38.63 -29.63 -12.59
CA LEU A 285 39.57 -28.91 -11.72
C LEU A 285 41.03 -29.01 -12.22
N GLU A 286 41.45 -30.18 -12.70
CA GLU A 286 42.81 -30.35 -13.24
C GLU A 286 43.07 -29.51 -14.50
N THR A 287 42.04 -29.38 -15.35
CA THR A 287 42.14 -28.59 -16.59
C THR A 287 42.21 -27.10 -16.27
N VAL A 288 41.34 -26.62 -15.38
CA VAL A 288 41.33 -25.24 -14.89
C VAL A 288 42.67 -24.87 -14.27
N VAL A 289 43.22 -25.73 -13.39
CA VAL A 289 44.54 -25.50 -12.77
C VAL A 289 45.66 -25.47 -13.83
N CYS A 290 45.65 -26.36 -14.82
CA CYS A 290 46.63 -26.33 -15.92
C CYS A 290 46.56 -25.04 -16.73
N ASP A 291 45.34 -24.55 -17.00
CA ASP A 291 45.12 -23.30 -17.73
C ASP A 291 45.56 -22.09 -16.90
N THR A 292 45.34 -22.10 -15.58
CA THR A 292 45.83 -21.06 -14.66
C THR A 292 47.36 -21.01 -14.65
N ILE A 293 48.03 -22.16 -14.57
CA ILE A 293 49.50 -22.24 -14.67
C ILE A 293 49.97 -21.68 -16.01
N THR A 294 49.31 -22.05 -17.10
CA THR A 294 49.66 -21.60 -18.45
C THR A 294 49.47 -20.08 -18.59
N SER A 295 48.40 -19.51 -18.02
CA SER A 295 48.16 -18.07 -17.96
C SER A 295 49.22 -17.37 -17.10
N PHE A 296 49.51 -17.89 -15.91
CA PHE A 296 50.55 -17.38 -15.01
C PHE A 296 51.93 -17.32 -15.70
N LEU A 297 52.27 -18.32 -16.51
CA LEU A 297 53.53 -18.35 -17.28
C LEU A 297 53.55 -17.38 -18.47
N LYS A 298 52.39 -17.01 -19.02
CA LYS A 298 52.26 -16.01 -20.11
C LYS A 298 52.41 -14.59 -19.61
N LEU A 299 52.13 -14.33 -18.33
CA LEU A 299 52.29 -12.99 -17.72
C LEU A 299 53.76 -12.54 -17.82
N LYS A 300 54.01 -11.54 -18.67
CA LYS A 300 55.32 -10.89 -18.85
C LYS A 300 55.45 -9.77 -17.82
N SER A 301 55.97 -10.08 -16.64
CA SER A 301 56.39 -9.05 -15.67
C SER A 301 57.91 -8.82 -15.76
N PRO A 302 58.39 -7.61 -16.13
CA PRO A 302 59.80 -7.38 -16.46
C PRO A 302 60.78 -7.49 -15.28
N ASN A 303 60.32 -7.55 -14.02
CA ASN A 303 61.17 -7.45 -12.82
C ASN A 303 60.84 -8.46 -11.69
N VAL A 304 60.08 -9.54 -11.95
CA VAL A 304 59.67 -10.49 -10.90
C VAL A 304 60.27 -11.87 -11.15
N ALA A 305 61.16 -12.32 -10.26
CA ALA A 305 61.60 -13.71 -10.21
C ALA A 305 60.38 -14.60 -9.92
N ARG A 306 60.08 -15.54 -10.82
CA ARG A 306 58.95 -16.47 -10.68
C ARG A 306 59.24 -17.44 -9.54
N LYS A 307 58.48 -17.35 -8.45
CA LYS A 307 58.58 -18.25 -7.29
C LYS A 307 57.75 -19.51 -7.53
N TYR A 308 58.38 -20.51 -8.13
CA TYR A 308 57.72 -21.78 -8.44
C TYR A 308 57.32 -22.55 -7.17
N GLU A 309 58.00 -22.32 -6.05
CA GLU A 309 57.71 -22.90 -4.74
C GLU A 309 56.34 -22.47 -4.21
N LEU A 310 56.06 -21.16 -4.22
CA LEU A 310 54.78 -20.61 -3.78
C LEU A 310 53.64 -21.03 -4.74
N LEU A 311 53.92 -21.10 -6.05
CA LEU A 311 52.96 -21.60 -7.04
C LEU A 311 52.60 -23.06 -6.78
N TYR A 312 53.60 -23.89 -6.48
CA TYR A 312 53.42 -25.30 -6.15
C TYR A 312 52.54 -25.50 -4.91
N LEU A 313 52.77 -24.73 -3.84
CA LEU A 313 51.95 -24.74 -2.62
C LEU A 313 50.54 -24.20 -2.85
N PHE A 314 50.39 -23.15 -3.67
CA PHE A 314 49.08 -22.57 -3.99
C PHE A 314 48.18 -23.57 -4.74
N ILE A 315 48.75 -24.32 -5.69
CA ILE A 315 48.01 -25.37 -6.42
C ILE A 315 47.72 -26.56 -5.51
N ALA A 316 48.66 -26.94 -4.64
CA ALA A 316 48.42 -27.97 -3.64
C ALA A 316 47.21 -27.60 -2.76
N HIS A 317 47.09 -26.34 -2.33
CA HIS A 317 45.92 -25.84 -1.60
C HIS A 317 44.61 -26.09 -2.38
N LEU A 318 44.55 -25.71 -3.66
CA LEU A 318 43.33 -25.86 -4.49
C LEU A 318 42.89 -27.32 -4.64
N LEU A 319 43.84 -28.27 -4.63
CA LEU A 319 43.55 -29.71 -4.74
C LEU A 319 43.05 -30.32 -3.42
N ILE A 320 43.41 -29.75 -2.28
CA ILE A 320 43.04 -30.29 -0.96
C ILE A 320 41.69 -29.73 -0.49
N LEU A 321 41.37 -28.47 -0.85
CA LEU A 321 40.14 -27.80 -0.40
C LEU A 321 38.86 -28.62 -0.55
N PRO A 322 38.59 -29.34 -1.66
CA PRO A 322 37.38 -30.16 -1.79
C PRO A 322 37.25 -31.27 -0.74
N ASN A 323 38.36 -31.65 -0.10
CA ASN A 323 38.43 -32.70 0.91
C ASN A 323 38.42 -32.16 2.35
N ILE A 324 38.41 -30.83 2.55
CA ILE A 324 38.38 -30.19 3.86
C ILE A 324 36.96 -29.67 4.15
N SER A 325 36.37 -30.12 5.27
CA SER A 325 35.05 -29.67 5.72
C SER A 325 35.06 -28.17 6.08
N LEU A 326 33.94 -27.47 5.93
CA LEU A 326 33.86 -26.03 6.27
C LEU A 326 34.23 -25.74 7.73
N GLU A 327 33.94 -26.68 8.66
CA GLU A 327 34.32 -26.56 10.07
C GLU A 327 35.85 -26.55 10.25
N ASP A 328 36.56 -27.42 9.52
CA ASP A 328 38.03 -27.50 9.57
C ASP A 328 38.73 -26.30 8.94
N ARG A 329 38.03 -25.55 8.08
CA ARG A 329 38.52 -24.31 7.45
C ARG A 329 38.41 -23.09 8.37
N ALA A 330 37.63 -23.17 9.44
CA ALA A 330 37.44 -22.07 10.40
C ALA A 330 38.67 -21.90 11.31
N ARG A 331 39.79 -21.46 10.73
CA ARG A 331 41.08 -21.26 11.41
C ARG A 331 41.47 -19.79 11.44
N GLN A 332 42.29 -19.43 12.42
CA GLN A 332 42.91 -18.11 12.47
C GLN A 332 44.08 -18.04 11.48
N SER A 333 44.18 -16.94 10.74
CA SER A 333 45.30 -16.67 9.83
C SER A 333 46.63 -16.73 10.57
N PRO A 334 47.65 -17.48 10.07
CA PRO A 334 48.94 -17.59 10.73
C PRO A 334 49.74 -16.28 10.59
N CYS A 335 50.51 -15.92 11.63
CA CYS A 335 51.36 -14.74 11.60
C CYS A 335 52.63 -15.01 10.77
N LEU A 336 52.64 -14.55 9.52
CA LEU A 336 53.80 -14.65 8.63
C LEU A 336 54.78 -13.49 8.83
N ASP A 337 56.06 -13.73 8.49
CA ASP A 337 57.09 -12.68 8.47
C ASP A 337 56.69 -11.52 7.54
N LYS A 338 56.97 -10.29 7.97
CA LYS A 338 56.62 -9.06 7.23
C LYS A 338 57.23 -9.04 5.82
N ALA A 339 58.42 -9.63 5.65
CA ALA A 339 59.07 -9.73 4.34
C ALA A 339 58.33 -10.71 3.41
N LEU A 340 57.85 -11.85 3.92
CA LEU A 340 57.06 -12.82 3.17
C LEU A 340 55.69 -12.26 2.81
N THR A 341 54.98 -11.64 3.75
CA THR A 341 53.68 -11.00 3.51
C THR A 341 53.78 -9.93 2.42
N LYS A 342 54.82 -9.08 2.48
CA LYS A 342 55.07 -8.06 1.44
C LYS A 342 55.35 -8.69 0.08
N ASP A 343 56.11 -9.77 0.02
CA ASP A 343 56.42 -10.46 -1.25
C ASP A 343 55.20 -11.18 -1.83
N LEU A 344 54.36 -11.79 -0.97
CA LEU A 344 53.08 -12.38 -1.36
C LEU A 344 52.14 -11.33 -1.97
N GLN A 345 51.95 -10.20 -1.30
CA GLN A 345 51.05 -9.14 -1.75
C GLN A 345 51.58 -8.38 -2.97
N THR A 346 52.89 -8.18 -3.11
CA THR A 346 53.43 -7.36 -4.21
C THR A 346 53.84 -8.15 -5.43
N ARG A 347 54.29 -9.41 -5.28
CA ARG A 347 54.93 -10.17 -6.36
C ARG A 347 54.21 -11.45 -6.75
N PHE A 348 53.57 -12.16 -5.81
CA PHE A 348 53.00 -13.49 -6.08
C PHE A 348 51.48 -13.49 -6.25
N LEU A 349 50.72 -13.16 -5.20
CA LEU A 349 49.25 -13.26 -5.19
C LEU A 349 48.58 -12.46 -6.31
N PRO A 350 49.01 -11.21 -6.64
CA PRO A 350 48.39 -10.50 -7.74
C PRO A 350 48.56 -11.17 -9.10
N LEU A 351 49.70 -11.82 -9.36
CA LEU A 351 49.93 -12.53 -10.61
C LEU A 351 49.06 -13.79 -10.71
N VAL A 352 48.91 -14.52 -9.60
CA VAL A 352 48.07 -15.72 -9.54
C VAL A 352 46.60 -15.36 -9.64
N PHE A 353 46.14 -14.31 -8.97
CA PHE A 353 44.75 -13.86 -9.02
C PHE A 353 44.36 -13.37 -10.42
N THR A 354 45.24 -12.61 -11.11
CA THR A 354 44.99 -12.23 -12.51
C THR A 354 44.95 -13.46 -13.44
N ALA A 355 45.81 -14.45 -13.22
CA ALA A 355 45.78 -15.69 -14.01
C ALA A 355 44.51 -16.52 -13.75
N LEU A 356 44.03 -16.55 -12.51
CA LEU A 356 42.77 -17.23 -12.14
C LEU A 356 41.56 -16.51 -12.73
N GLU A 357 41.53 -15.19 -12.69
CA GLU A 357 40.44 -14.37 -13.25
C GLU A 357 40.24 -14.66 -14.74
N GLU A 358 41.32 -14.77 -15.52
CA GLU A 358 41.24 -15.11 -16.96
C GLU A 358 40.55 -16.46 -17.16
N VAL A 359 40.90 -17.47 -16.36
CA VAL A 359 40.39 -18.84 -16.52
C VAL A 359 38.96 -18.98 -16.00
N GLN A 360 38.60 -18.27 -14.92
CA GLN A 360 37.25 -18.31 -14.33
C GLN A 360 36.15 -17.77 -15.25
N THR A 361 36.49 -16.96 -16.25
CA THR A 361 35.49 -16.52 -17.23
C THR A 361 34.92 -17.66 -18.09
N TYR A 362 35.55 -18.84 -18.09
CA TYR A 362 35.15 -20.01 -18.88
C TYR A 362 34.55 -21.16 -18.05
N SER A 363 34.47 -21.05 -16.73
CA SER A 363 34.48 -22.22 -15.83
C SER A 363 33.66 -22.02 -14.53
N TYR A 364 33.17 -23.12 -13.93
CA TYR A 364 32.56 -23.18 -12.59
C TYR A 364 33.41 -22.47 -11.50
N PRO A 365 32.80 -21.82 -10.49
CA PRO A 365 33.53 -21.10 -9.44
C PRO A 365 34.53 -22.01 -8.73
N ILE A 366 35.79 -21.57 -8.70
CA ILE A 366 36.86 -22.24 -7.95
C ILE A 366 36.80 -21.74 -6.52
N ASP A 367 36.76 -22.67 -5.58
CA ASP A 367 36.84 -22.39 -4.15
C ASP A 367 38.29 -22.04 -3.77
N ILE A 368 38.48 -20.97 -3.00
CA ILE A 368 39.80 -20.46 -2.59
C ILE A 368 39.71 -20.09 -1.11
N ASP A 369 40.63 -20.65 -0.33
CA ASP A 369 40.76 -20.37 1.09
C ASP A 369 42.19 -19.91 1.39
N GLY A 370 42.34 -18.60 1.54
CA GLY A 370 43.62 -17.99 1.84
C GLY A 370 44.20 -18.44 3.19
N HIS A 371 43.39 -18.76 4.20
CA HIS A 371 43.93 -19.22 5.49
C HIS A 371 44.63 -20.57 5.34
N ILE A 372 44.02 -21.51 4.61
CA ILE A 372 44.64 -22.82 4.36
C ILE A 372 45.92 -22.69 3.52
N PHE A 373 45.92 -21.78 2.54
CA PHE A 373 47.14 -21.51 1.77
C PHE A 373 48.27 -20.97 2.66
N LEU A 374 47.98 -19.98 3.52
CA LEU A 374 48.97 -19.40 4.42
C LEU A 374 49.43 -20.40 5.48
N ASP A 375 48.54 -21.26 5.99
CA ASP A 375 48.85 -22.38 6.90
C ASP A 375 49.81 -23.38 6.25
N LEU A 376 49.58 -23.74 4.98
CA LEU A 376 50.47 -24.63 4.24
C LEU A 376 51.86 -24.00 4.05
N VAL A 377 51.92 -22.70 3.75
CA VAL A 377 53.20 -21.97 3.65
C VAL A 377 53.91 -21.95 5.00
N ALA A 378 53.22 -21.63 6.10
CA ALA A 378 53.78 -21.63 7.45
C ALA A 378 54.28 -23.03 7.85
N PHE A 379 53.51 -24.09 7.57
CA PHE A 379 53.86 -25.47 7.88
C PHE A 379 55.16 -25.92 7.21
N PHE A 380 55.37 -25.58 5.93
CA PHE A 380 56.60 -25.92 5.21
C PHE A 380 57.79 -25.03 5.59
N LEU A 381 57.55 -23.83 6.14
CA LEU A 381 58.60 -23.01 6.76
C LEU A 381 59.08 -23.60 8.09
N GLU A 382 58.16 -24.18 8.87
CA GLU A 382 58.48 -24.88 10.12
C GLU A 382 59.12 -26.27 9.89
N ASN A 383 58.75 -26.95 8.80
CA ASN A 383 59.15 -28.33 8.50
C ASN A 383 59.80 -28.49 7.10
N PRO A 384 61.00 -27.93 6.85
CA PRO A 384 61.64 -27.90 5.53
C PRO A 384 61.95 -29.29 4.92
N CYS A 385 62.16 -30.30 5.75
CA CYS A 385 62.60 -31.63 5.31
C CYS A 385 61.45 -32.63 5.10
N MET A 386 60.19 -32.22 5.31
CA MET A 386 59.04 -33.13 5.18
C MET A 386 58.59 -33.25 3.71
N PRO A 387 58.41 -34.47 3.16
CA PRO A 387 57.93 -34.63 1.80
C PRO A 387 56.46 -34.20 1.66
N CYS A 388 56.12 -33.52 0.57
CA CYS A 388 54.76 -33.03 0.29
C CYS A 388 53.67 -34.12 0.37
N SER A 389 54.00 -35.37 0.04
CA SER A 389 53.11 -36.54 0.15
C SER A 389 52.61 -36.84 1.56
N GLN A 390 53.35 -36.44 2.59
CA GLN A 390 52.99 -36.66 3.99
C GLN A 390 52.11 -35.52 4.54
N ALA A 391 52.30 -34.29 4.06
CA ALA A 391 51.53 -33.12 4.48
C ALA A 391 50.19 -32.97 3.74
N VAL A 392 50.18 -33.24 2.43
CA VAL A 392 49.05 -33.01 1.52
C VAL A 392 48.28 -34.32 1.20
N GLY A 393 48.89 -35.47 1.49
CA GLY A 393 48.32 -36.79 1.23
C GLY A 393 48.69 -37.37 -0.14
N LYS A 394 48.79 -38.70 -0.22
CA LYS A 394 49.35 -39.42 -1.39
C LYS A 394 48.58 -39.18 -2.70
N MET A 395 47.25 -39.04 -2.63
CA MET A 395 46.40 -38.84 -3.83
C MET A 395 46.57 -37.44 -4.42
N ALA A 396 46.48 -36.40 -3.59
CA ALA A 396 46.65 -35.02 -4.02
C ALA A 396 48.08 -34.75 -4.55
N THR A 397 49.11 -35.35 -3.95
CA THR A 397 50.49 -35.24 -4.48
C THR A 397 50.67 -35.96 -5.82
N ALA A 398 49.98 -37.10 -6.05
CA ALA A 398 50.02 -37.77 -7.34
C ALA A 398 49.37 -36.91 -8.45
N GLN A 399 48.24 -36.27 -8.15
CA GLN A 399 47.57 -35.32 -9.05
C GLN A 399 48.44 -34.08 -9.31
N LEU A 400 49.00 -33.48 -8.26
CA LEU A 400 49.91 -32.33 -8.36
C LEU A 400 51.11 -32.65 -9.25
N THR A 401 51.73 -33.82 -9.06
CA THR A 401 52.87 -34.28 -9.87
C THR A 401 52.47 -34.48 -11.34
N SER A 402 51.27 -35.00 -11.61
CA SER A 402 50.73 -35.16 -12.97
C SER A 402 50.54 -33.81 -13.66
N ILE A 403 49.91 -32.85 -12.97
CA ILE A 403 49.69 -31.47 -13.44
C ILE A 403 51.04 -30.78 -13.71
N TRP A 404 51.98 -30.87 -12.77
CA TRP A 404 53.29 -30.22 -12.88
C TRP A 404 54.10 -30.75 -14.08
N LYS A 405 54.05 -32.07 -14.34
CA LYS A 405 54.66 -32.69 -15.53
C LYS A 405 53.98 -32.24 -16.82
N ARG A 406 52.64 -32.17 -16.84
CA ARG A 406 51.85 -31.72 -18.00
C ARG A 406 52.18 -30.28 -18.40
N CYS A 407 52.44 -29.41 -17.42
CA CYS A 407 52.81 -28.00 -17.64
C CYS A 407 54.30 -27.77 -17.95
N LYS A 408 55.14 -28.82 -18.00
CA LYS A 408 56.59 -28.74 -18.32
C LYS A 408 57.38 -27.78 -17.41
N LEU A 409 57.12 -27.82 -16.10
CA LEU A 409 57.77 -26.96 -15.10
C LEU A 409 59.01 -27.62 -14.47
N PRO A 410 60.00 -26.85 -13.94
CA PRO A 410 61.18 -27.39 -13.27
C PRO A 410 60.82 -28.08 -11.95
N SER A 411 61.69 -29.00 -11.48
CA SER A 411 61.53 -29.62 -10.15
C SER A 411 61.65 -28.58 -9.05
N VAL A 412 60.71 -28.58 -8.10
CA VAL A 412 60.63 -27.62 -7.00
C VAL A 412 61.28 -28.22 -5.75
N ASP A 413 62.20 -27.48 -5.15
CA ASP A 413 62.77 -27.79 -3.83
C ASP A 413 62.19 -26.80 -2.81
N LEU A 414 61.44 -27.29 -1.83
CA LEU A 414 60.79 -26.46 -0.83
C LEU A 414 61.77 -25.93 0.23
N SER A 415 63.01 -26.42 0.27
CA SER A 415 64.06 -25.93 1.19
C SER A 415 64.58 -24.52 0.83
N THR A 416 64.38 -24.08 -0.41
CA THR A 416 64.74 -22.72 -0.88
C THR A 416 63.86 -21.64 -0.26
N LEU A 417 62.62 -21.98 0.12
CA LEU A 417 61.67 -21.11 0.83
C LEU A 417 62.21 -20.71 2.21
N VAL A 418 62.73 -21.68 2.97
CA VAL A 418 63.31 -21.44 4.31
C VAL A 418 64.58 -20.60 4.24
N THR A 419 65.40 -20.82 3.21
CA THR A 419 66.61 -20.02 2.97
C THR A 419 66.28 -18.55 2.64
N SER A 420 65.11 -18.32 2.04
CA SER A 420 64.64 -16.98 1.64
C SER A 420 63.91 -16.22 2.76
N TYR A 421 63.40 -16.92 3.77
CA TYR A 421 62.58 -16.36 4.85
C TYR A 421 62.91 -17.07 6.17
N SER A 422 63.90 -16.56 6.91
CA SER A 422 64.55 -17.29 8.02
C SER A 422 64.04 -16.95 9.43
N HIS A 423 62.95 -16.19 9.59
CA HIS A 423 62.47 -15.77 10.91
C HIS A 423 60.95 -15.86 11.04
N LEU A 424 60.45 -16.92 11.67
CA LEU A 424 59.11 -16.93 12.27
C LEU A 424 59.19 -16.25 13.65
N PRO A 425 58.33 -15.27 13.97
CA PRO A 425 58.07 -14.92 15.36
C PRO A 425 57.50 -16.14 16.08
N SER A 426 58.21 -16.57 17.13
CA SER A 426 57.82 -17.65 18.02
C SER A 426 56.39 -17.48 18.56
N ALA A 427 55.61 -18.54 18.39
CA ALA A 427 54.41 -18.92 19.12
C ALA A 427 53.15 -18.07 18.87
N TYR A 428 52.10 -18.76 18.42
CA TYR A 428 50.73 -18.42 18.82
C TYR A 428 50.75 -18.07 20.32
N PRO A 429 50.21 -16.92 20.77
CA PRO A 429 49.81 -16.85 22.16
C PRO A 429 48.82 -18.01 22.32
N LYS A 430 49.22 -19.04 23.08
CA LYS A 430 48.29 -20.04 23.57
C LYS A 430 47.25 -19.24 24.34
N THR A 431 46.14 -18.91 23.71
CA THR A 431 44.98 -18.40 24.42
C THR A 431 44.52 -19.58 25.26
N VAL A 432 44.89 -19.55 26.54
CA VAL A 432 44.05 -20.07 27.60
C VAL A 432 42.62 -19.61 27.26
N ASP A 433 41.66 -20.53 27.29
CA ASP A 433 40.24 -20.27 27.12
C ASP A 433 39.76 -19.17 28.07
N ASP A 434 39.91 -17.92 27.67
CA ASP A 434 39.31 -16.77 28.34
C ASP A 434 38.04 -16.40 27.61
N HIS A 435 36.93 -17.01 28.07
CA HIS A 435 35.61 -16.44 27.88
C HIS A 435 35.64 -14.96 28.29
N ARG A 436 35.72 -14.06 27.30
CA ARG A 436 35.36 -12.66 27.50
C ARG A 436 33.86 -12.64 27.81
N THR A 437 33.46 -12.54 29.06
CA THR A 437 32.22 -11.82 29.36
C THR A 437 32.32 -10.36 28.94
N LEU A 438 31.16 -9.75 28.77
CA LEU A 438 31.02 -8.36 28.41
C LEU A 438 30.90 -7.59 29.73
N GLY A 439 31.80 -6.63 29.95
CA GLY A 439 31.64 -5.61 31.00
C GLY A 439 30.68 -4.52 30.52
N VAL A 440 29.82 -4.03 31.40
CA VAL A 440 28.98 -2.87 31.11
C VAL A 440 29.88 -1.62 31.08
N LEU A 441 29.79 -0.84 30.00
CA LEU A 441 30.53 0.41 29.85
C LEU A 441 30.03 1.46 30.85
N PRO A 442 30.93 2.33 31.36
CA PRO A 442 30.53 3.36 32.32
C PRO A 442 29.49 4.30 31.71
N PHE A 443 28.37 4.49 32.43
CA PHE A 443 27.28 5.41 32.11
C PHE A 443 27.03 6.30 33.33
N GLN A 444 26.96 7.63 33.13
CA GLN A 444 26.70 8.63 34.19
C GLN A 444 25.57 9.57 33.76
N ASN A 445 24.60 9.80 34.64
CA ASN A 445 23.49 10.72 34.42
C ASN A 445 22.94 11.23 35.75
N ASP A 446 23.04 12.55 35.97
CA ASP A 446 22.74 13.24 37.24
C ASP A 446 21.36 12.97 37.83
N LEU A 447 20.37 12.58 37.01
CA LEU A 447 18.99 12.35 37.44
C LEU A 447 18.69 10.87 37.75
N PHE A 448 19.39 9.95 37.08
CA PHE A 448 19.24 8.51 37.30
C PHE A 448 20.18 7.96 38.38
N ASP A 449 21.33 8.58 38.58
CA ASP A 449 22.30 8.18 39.61
C ASP A 449 21.75 8.38 41.03
N GLU A 450 20.84 9.34 41.23
CA GLU A 450 20.15 9.57 42.52
C GLU A 450 19.07 8.50 42.79
N LEU A 451 18.33 8.08 41.75
CA LEU A 451 17.27 7.06 41.82
C LEU A 451 17.79 5.62 41.81
N LEU A 452 19.00 5.39 41.28
CA LEU A 452 19.67 4.09 41.18
C LEU A 452 20.83 3.95 42.18
N SER A 453 20.92 4.85 43.16
CA SER A 453 21.92 4.82 44.23
C SER A 453 21.86 3.53 45.06
N ASP A 454 20.66 2.94 45.20
CA ASP A 454 20.44 1.63 45.83
C ASP A 454 20.79 0.43 44.92
N VAL A 455 21.01 0.67 43.63
CA VAL A 455 21.32 -0.33 42.58
C VAL A 455 22.65 0.02 41.88
N HIS A 456 23.64 0.43 42.67
CA HIS A 456 24.99 0.64 42.17
C HIS A 456 25.70 -0.72 42.06
N VAL A 457 26.14 -1.09 40.85
CA VAL A 457 26.89 -2.32 40.59
C VAL A 457 28.37 -1.98 40.54
N ASP A 458 29.21 -2.74 41.25
CA ASP A 458 30.66 -2.61 41.14
C ASP A 458 31.10 -2.89 39.70
N VAL A 459 31.66 -1.86 39.06
CA VAL A 459 32.30 -1.96 37.75
C VAL A 459 33.69 -2.50 38.00
N ASP A 460 33.97 -3.72 37.54
CA ASP A 460 35.34 -4.25 37.55
C ASP A 460 35.72 -4.73 36.15
N ASP A 461 36.90 -4.31 35.71
CA ASP A 461 37.35 -4.22 34.32
C ASP A 461 37.40 -5.57 33.57
N ARG A 462 37.13 -6.69 34.25
CA ARG A 462 37.37 -8.06 33.75
C ARG A 462 36.47 -9.13 34.39
N VAL A 463 35.20 -9.15 34.00
CA VAL A 463 34.64 -10.29 33.26
C VAL A 463 34.80 -11.75 33.80
N LYS A 464 33.75 -12.35 34.42
CA LYS A 464 33.16 -13.69 34.09
C LYS A 464 31.88 -14.05 34.89
N LEU A 465 30.93 -14.74 34.24
CA LEU A 465 29.64 -15.25 34.72
C LEU A 465 29.70 -16.78 34.85
N ASN A 466 29.22 -17.36 35.97
CA ASN A 466 28.26 -18.50 36.04
C ASN A 466 28.33 -19.26 37.39
N GLN A 467 27.24 -19.26 38.15
CA GLN A 467 26.44 -20.46 38.45
C GLN A 467 25.11 -20.09 39.12
N SER A 468 24.08 -20.83 38.71
CA SER A 468 22.65 -20.67 38.97
C SER A 468 22.21 -20.94 40.41
N ALA A 469 21.25 -20.16 40.93
CA ALA A 469 20.18 -20.67 41.81
C ALA A 469 18.98 -19.69 41.92
N GLN A 470 17.86 -20.12 41.31
CA GLN A 470 16.46 -20.00 41.75
C GLN A 470 15.83 -18.60 41.96
N LEU A 471 14.91 -18.25 41.05
CA LEU A 471 13.92 -17.18 41.24
C LEU A 471 12.71 -17.72 42.04
N ASN A 472 12.54 -17.23 43.27
CA ASN A 472 11.27 -17.33 43.98
C ASN A 472 10.35 -16.20 43.53
N PHE A 473 9.28 -16.54 42.80
CA PHE A 473 8.17 -15.66 42.48
C PHE A 473 7.30 -15.44 43.73
N SER A 474 7.71 -14.54 44.62
CA SER A 474 6.84 -14.03 45.67
C SER A 474 7.30 -12.66 46.16
N GLN A 475 7.08 -11.62 45.35
CA GLN A 475 6.75 -10.30 45.91
C GLN A 475 6.03 -9.43 44.88
N THR A 476 4.82 -9.06 45.26
CA THR A 476 3.87 -8.20 44.57
C THR A 476 4.42 -6.79 44.39
N PHE A 477 4.47 -6.32 43.13
CA PHE A 477 4.65 -4.91 42.82
C PHE A 477 3.42 -4.12 43.28
N THR A 478 3.63 -3.17 44.18
CA THR A 478 2.64 -2.17 44.57
C THR A 478 2.76 -0.96 43.67
N GLU A 479 1.75 -0.76 42.82
CA GLU A 479 1.60 0.39 41.94
C GLU A 479 1.31 1.65 42.78
N SER A 480 2.23 2.61 42.70
CA SER A 480 2.34 3.77 43.59
C SER A 480 1.46 4.96 43.19
N GLN A 481 0.39 4.76 42.39
CA GLN A 481 -0.61 5.81 42.13
C GLN A 481 -2.04 5.27 42.03
N HIS A 482 -2.62 4.86 43.17
CA HIS A 482 -3.92 5.32 43.70
C HIS A 482 -4.48 4.38 44.78
N TRP A 483 -4.99 4.92 45.91
CA TRP A 483 -6.34 4.63 46.46
C TRP A 483 -6.63 5.23 47.85
N HIS A 484 -5.67 5.91 48.49
CA HIS A 484 -5.92 6.56 49.78
C HIS A 484 -6.43 8.00 49.62
N ASN A 485 -7.71 8.11 49.23
CA ASN A 485 -8.54 9.22 49.69
C ASN A 485 -9.51 8.63 50.73
N HIS A 486 -9.06 8.59 51.99
CA HIS A 486 -9.81 8.08 53.11
C HIS A 486 -10.95 9.05 53.42
N ARG A 487 -12.16 8.75 52.94
CA ARG A 487 -13.46 9.17 53.51
C ARG A 487 -14.60 8.62 52.66
N ARG A 488 -14.84 7.30 52.71
CA ARG A 488 -16.15 6.71 52.39
C ARG A 488 -16.49 5.60 53.39
N PRO A 489 -17.73 5.55 53.91
CA PRO A 489 -18.14 4.55 54.89
C PRO A 489 -18.28 3.15 54.27
N ILE A 490 -18.13 2.15 55.13
CA ILE A 490 -17.74 0.75 54.86
C ILE A 490 -18.88 -0.15 54.35
N LEU A 491 -20.10 0.36 54.11
CA LEU A 491 -21.24 -0.50 53.73
C LEU A 491 -21.87 -0.09 52.39
N PRO A 492 -22.09 -1.05 51.46
CA PRO A 492 -22.90 -0.87 50.25
C PRO A 492 -24.34 -0.44 50.54
N LYS A 493 -24.99 0.25 49.59
CA LYS A 493 -26.36 0.80 49.71
C LYS A 493 -27.45 -0.22 50.10
N HIS A 494 -27.28 -1.49 49.75
CA HIS A 494 -28.23 -2.55 50.09
C HIS A 494 -28.10 -3.06 51.54
N LEU A 495 -27.14 -2.53 52.31
CA LEU A 495 -26.86 -2.86 53.72
C LEU A 495 -27.04 -1.65 54.67
N GLY A 496 -27.74 -0.59 54.25
CA GLY A 496 -28.22 0.48 55.15
C GLY A 496 -27.29 1.68 55.41
N GLY A 497 -26.30 1.95 54.55
CA GLY A 497 -25.48 3.17 54.65
C GLY A 497 -26.25 4.45 54.27
N LYS A 498 -26.20 5.50 55.11
CA LYS A 498 -26.73 6.85 54.81
C LYS A 498 -25.76 7.65 53.93
N ASP A 499 -26.28 8.48 53.03
CA ASP A 499 -25.48 9.41 52.23
C ASP A 499 -24.77 10.45 53.13
N PRO A 500 -23.46 10.69 52.99
CA PRO A 500 -22.82 11.84 53.62
C PRO A 500 -23.30 13.13 52.95
N THR A 501 -23.70 14.12 53.75
CA THR A 501 -23.96 15.47 53.25
C THR A 501 -22.69 16.03 52.61
N PRO A 502 -22.72 16.48 51.35
CA PRO A 502 -21.51 16.87 50.64
C PRO A 502 -20.89 18.12 51.28
N THR A 503 -19.59 18.05 51.59
CA THR A 503 -18.82 19.22 52.00
C THR A 503 -18.63 20.16 50.79
N ALA A 504 -18.49 21.48 50.99
CA ALA A 504 -18.36 22.47 49.91
C ALA A 504 -17.23 22.17 48.89
N SER A 505 -16.15 21.51 49.31
CA SER A 505 -15.06 21.04 48.44
C SER A 505 -15.47 19.88 47.52
N GLN A 506 -16.34 18.98 47.98
CA GLN A 506 -16.89 17.89 47.19
C GLN A 506 -17.95 18.38 46.18
N GLU A 507 -18.70 19.44 46.53
CA GLU A 507 -19.62 20.09 45.60
C GLU A 507 -18.89 20.78 44.45
N TRP A 508 -17.77 21.45 44.70
CA TRP A 508 -16.97 22.08 43.63
C TRP A 508 -16.45 21.03 42.65
N LEU A 509 -15.92 19.91 43.15
CA LEU A 509 -15.43 18.81 42.32
C LEU A 509 -16.58 18.18 41.51
N ARG A 510 -17.75 17.98 42.14
CA ARG A 510 -18.97 17.50 41.47
C ARG A 510 -19.44 18.47 40.39
N ARG A 511 -19.46 19.78 40.64
CA ARG A 511 -19.82 20.81 39.63
C ARG A 511 -18.83 20.82 38.48
N ARG A 512 -17.53 20.64 38.74
CA ARG A 512 -16.50 20.54 37.70
C ARG A 512 -16.68 19.28 36.84
N LEU A 513 -16.98 18.14 37.45
CA LEU A 513 -17.31 16.89 36.74
C LEU A 513 -18.58 17.06 35.89
N LEU A 514 -19.66 17.62 36.46
CA LEU A 514 -20.90 17.88 35.74
C LEU A 514 -20.71 18.85 34.57
N ARG A 515 -19.89 19.91 34.73
CA ARG A 515 -19.55 20.82 33.62
C ARG A 515 -18.76 20.11 32.52
N ARG A 516 -17.83 19.24 32.90
CA ARG A 516 -17.06 18.43 31.93
C ARG A 516 -17.98 17.48 31.18
N GLU A 517 -18.90 16.81 31.88
CA GLU A 517 -19.92 15.94 31.27
C GLU A 517 -20.86 16.74 30.37
N GLN A 518 -21.33 17.93 30.79
CA GLN A 518 -22.17 18.80 29.96
C GLN A 518 -21.45 19.27 28.69
N ASN A 519 -20.20 19.69 28.80
CA ASN A 519 -19.38 20.08 27.65
C ASN A 519 -19.18 18.90 26.69
N PHE A 520 -18.89 17.73 27.24
CA PHE A 520 -18.73 16.50 26.46
C PHE A 520 -20.03 16.13 25.72
N VAL A 521 -21.17 16.11 26.41
CA VAL A 521 -22.49 15.82 25.82
C VAL A 521 -22.85 16.84 24.75
N SER A 522 -22.56 18.13 24.98
CA SER A 522 -22.76 19.20 23.99
C SER A 522 -21.91 18.99 22.73
N GLN A 523 -20.63 18.64 22.90
CA GLN A 523 -19.74 18.33 21.79
C GLN A 523 -20.19 17.09 21.01
N LEU A 524 -20.58 16.03 21.73
CA LEU A 524 -21.12 14.80 21.15
C LEU A 524 -22.42 15.05 20.38
N GLU A 525 -23.32 15.87 20.92
CA GLU A 525 -24.57 16.25 20.26
C GLU A 525 -24.32 17.06 18.98
N ARG A 526 -23.37 18.00 19.02
CA ARG A 526 -22.97 18.76 17.83
C ARG A 526 -22.39 17.84 16.75
N GLN A 527 -21.52 16.90 17.15
CA GLN A 527 -20.95 15.92 16.23
C GLN A 527 -22.03 14.99 15.63
N ALA A 528 -22.96 14.53 16.46
CA ALA A 528 -24.13 13.75 16.04
C ALA A 528 -25.00 14.50 15.02
N GLN A 529 -25.27 15.79 15.25
CA GLN A 529 -26.03 16.64 14.33
C GLN A 529 -25.30 16.84 12.99
N THR A 530 -23.97 17.01 13.02
CA THR A 530 -23.18 17.14 11.77
C THR A 530 -23.21 15.85 10.95
N LEU A 531 -23.07 14.69 11.59
CA LEU A 531 -23.04 13.39 10.91
C LEU A 531 -24.40 13.00 10.33
N THR A 532 -25.48 13.33 11.03
CA THR A 532 -26.87 13.02 10.59
C THR A 532 -27.45 14.07 9.63
N GLY A 533 -26.71 15.14 9.31
CA GLY A 533 -27.21 16.26 8.51
C GLY A 533 -28.34 17.05 9.20
N ALA A 534 -28.53 16.86 10.51
CA ALA A 534 -29.56 17.50 11.33
C ALA A 534 -29.08 18.79 12.01
N LEU A 535 -28.12 19.50 11.39
CA LEU A 535 -27.53 20.72 11.94
C LEU A 535 -28.61 21.79 12.16
N GLY A 536 -28.92 22.09 13.43
CA GLY A 536 -29.99 23.00 13.83
C GLY A 536 -31.39 22.37 14.00
N LYS A 537 -31.55 21.04 13.89
CA LYS A 537 -32.79 20.29 14.22
C LYS A 537 -32.58 19.41 15.45
N THR A 538 -33.64 19.18 16.22
CA THR A 538 -33.62 18.22 17.35
C THR A 538 -33.46 16.79 16.82
N LEU A 539 -32.51 16.02 17.38
CA LEU A 539 -32.28 14.63 17.00
C LEU A 539 -33.48 13.75 17.37
N GLN A 540 -34.10 13.09 16.39
CA GLN A 540 -35.17 12.13 16.61
C GLN A 540 -34.59 10.75 16.91
N ARG A 541 -34.43 10.43 18.20
CA ARG A 541 -33.90 9.13 18.64
C ARG A 541 -34.99 8.07 18.67
N ILE A 542 -34.63 6.84 18.31
CA ILE A 542 -35.43 5.64 18.51
C ILE A 542 -35.45 5.35 20.02
N VAL A 543 -36.60 5.52 20.65
CA VAL A 543 -36.81 5.23 22.07
C VAL A 543 -37.15 3.75 22.23
N ILE A 544 -36.25 2.99 22.86
CA ILE A 544 -36.42 1.56 23.12
C ILE A 544 -36.94 1.38 24.55
N THR A 545 -38.05 0.68 24.72
CA THR A 545 -38.63 0.37 26.05
C THR A 545 -37.88 -0.79 26.71
N SER A 546 -37.70 -0.74 28.04
CA SER A 546 -37.09 -1.84 28.79
C SER A 546 -37.99 -3.09 28.81
N SER A 547 -37.38 -4.27 28.78
CA SER A 547 -38.10 -5.56 28.67
C SER A 547 -38.81 -6.00 29.96
N SER A 548 -38.79 -5.19 31.03
CA SER A 548 -39.33 -5.50 32.36
C SER A 548 -40.75 -4.95 32.62
N GLY A 549 -41.63 -4.92 31.62
CA GLY A 549 -43.07 -4.69 31.78
C GLY A 549 -43.84 -6.01 31.92
N PRO A 550 -45.00 -6.05 32.61
CA PRO A 550 -45.75 -7.29 32.76
C PRO A 550 -46.24 -7.76 31.39
N VAL A 551 -45.84 -8.98 31.03
CA VAL A 551 -46.38 -9.71 29.88
C VAL A 551 -47.86 -9.94 30.15
N ARG A 552 -48.74 -9.18 29.49
CA ARG A 552 -50.13 -9.61 29.31
C ARG A 552 -50.08 -10.82 28.39
N SER A 553 -50.33 -12.01 28.96
CA SER A 553 -50.48 -13.24 28.20
C SER A 553 -51.54 -13.05 27.11
N MET A 554 -51.11 -12.98 25.84
CA MET A 554 -52.00 -13.33 24.75
C MET A 554 -52.19 -14.84 24.84
N ASN A 555 -53.38 -15.26 25.28
CA ASN A 555 -53.78 -16.65 25.24
C ASN A 555 -53.67 -17.15 23.80
N GLU A 556 -52.72 -18.06 23.58
CA GLU A 556 -52.75 -19.01 22.49
C GLU A 556 -54.05 -19.83 22.61
N ARG A 557 -55.01 -19.53 21.74
CA ARG A 557 -56.06 -20.49 21.39
C ARG A 557 -55.99 -20.75 19.89
N ASN A 558 -55.51 -21.95 19.59
CA ASN A 558 -55.78 -22.78 18.43
C ASN A 558 -55.96 -22.06 17.09
N TYR A 559 -54.89 -22.05 16.29
CA TYR A 559 -54.98 -22.00 14.84
C TYR A 559 -54.35 -23.25 14.23
N GLN A 560 -55.13 -24.33 14.23
CA GLN A 560 -55.01 -25.37 13.21
C GLN A 560 -56.34 -25.45 12.45
N ALA A 561 -56.20 -25.53 11.13
CA ALA A 561 -57.21 -25.87 10.12
C ALA A 561 -58.41 -24.92 9.97
N ASN A 562 -58.36 -24.04 8.96
CA ASN A 562 -59.18 -24.20 7.75
C ASN A 562 -59.05 -22.99 6.82
N LEU A 563 -58.38 -23.22 5.68
CA LEU A 563 -58.47 -22.41 4.48
C LEU A 563 -59.89 -22.49 3.91
N SER A 564 -60.72 -21.48 4.16
CA SER A 564 -61.79 -21.14 3.21
C SER A 564 -62.17 -19.65 3.31
N ARG A 565 -62.07 -18.98 2.14
CA ARG A 565 -62.62 -17.68 1.72
C ARG A 565 -63.25 -16.79 2.81
N LYS A 566 -62.61 -15.64 3.12
CA LYS A 566 -63.27 -14.50 3.77
C LYS A 566 -62.96 -13.16 3.07
N SER A 567 -64.03 -12.40 2.87
CA SER A 567 -64.14 -11.00 2.42
C SER A 567 -63.29 -10.01 3.25
N PRO A 568 -62.98 -8.80 2.73
CA PRO A 568 -62.04 -7.89 3.38
C PRO A 568 -62.53 -7.47 4.77
N ALA A 569 -61.60 -7.44 5.73
CA ALA A 569 -61.86 -7.09 7.12
C ALA A 569 -62.38 -5.64 7.24
N LYS A 570 -63.43 -5.42 8.03
CA LYS A 570 -63.88 -4.07 8.41
C LYS A 570 -62.85 -3.45 9.37
N GLU A 571 -62.24 -2.35 8.94
CA GLU A 571 -61.29 -1.52 9.71
C GLU A 571 -61.88 -1.12 11.09
N SER A 572 -61.02 -1.02 12.11
CA SER A 572 -61.44 -0.63 13.45
C SER A 572 -61.91 0.84 13.49
N ALA A 573 -62.90 1.17 14.32
CA ALA A 573 -63.44 2.53 14.41
C ALA A 573 -62.38 3.59 14.78
N ALA A 574 -61.34 3.21 15.54
CA ALA A 574 -60.22 4.08 15.89
C ALA A 574 -59.30 4.39 14.70
N GLU A 575 -59.16 3.43 13.78
CA GLU A 575 -58.34 3.54 12.59
C GLU A 575 -59.04 4.38 11.51
N ARG A 576 -60.37 4.22 11.38
CA ARG A 576 -61.22 5.10 10.55
C ARG A 576 -61.16 6.56 11.01
N ILE A 577 -61.24 6.83 12.31
CA ILE A 577 -61.15 8.20 12.85
C ILE A 577 -59.75 8.80 12.65
N ARG A 578 -58.68 8.00 12.81
CA ARG A 578 -57.31 8.46 12.52
C ARG A 578 -57.13 8.79 11.04
N ARG A 579 -57.71 7.98 10.15
CA ARG A 579 -57.70 8.19 8.71
C ARG A 579 -58.49 9.44 8.31
N GLU A 580 -59.72 9.60 8.80
CA GLU A 580 -60.53 10.81 8.56
C GLU A 580 -59.87 12.09 9.08
N ASN A 581 -59.21 12.05 10.25
CA ASN A 581 -58.47 13.19 10.79
C ASN A 581 -57.21 13.48 9.99
N ALA A 582 -56.51 12.45 9.51
CA ALA A 582 -55.37 12.61 8.61
C ALA A 582 -55.81 13.19 7.27
N GLU A 583 -56.91 12.72 6.68
CA GLU A 583 -57.48 13.22 5.43
C GLU A 583 -57.93 14.68 5.56
N LYS A 584 -58.59 15.06 6.66
CA LYS A 584 -58.96 16.47 6.93
C LYS A 584 -57.73 17.38 7.10
N LYS A 585 -56.70 16.90 7.79
CA LYS A 585 -55.44 17.65 7.95
C LYS A 585 -54.74 17.82 6.61
N LEU A 586 -54.68 16.77 5.81
CA LEU A 586 -54.06 16.76 4.48
C LEU A 586 -54.86 17.62 3.48
N ALA A 587 -56.19 17.66 3.57
CA ALA A 587 -57.03 18.56 2.79
C ALA A 587 -56.79 20.04 3.13
N LYS A 588 -56.66 20.37 4.42
CA LYS A 588 -56.36 21.74 4.88
C LYS A 588 -54.95 22.19 4.48
N GLU A 589 -53.97 21.29 4.61
CA GLU A 589 -52.59 21.53 4.12
C GLU A 589 -52.56 21.69 2.60
N ASN A 590 -53.29 20.87 1.85
CA ASN A 590 -53.38 20.98 0.39
C ASN A 590 -54.00 22.31 -0.07
N ALA A 591 -55.08 22.77 0.55
CA ALA A 591 -55.70 24.06 0.21
C ALA A 591 -54.75 25.24 0.45
N SER A 592 -54.06 25.26 1.59
CA SER A 592 -53.05 26.28 1.90
C SER A 592 -51.87 26.25 0.93
N ASN A 593 -51.45 25.06 0.49
CA ASN A 593 -50.36 24.87 -0.47
C ASN A 593 -50.76 25.33 -1.88
N GLU A 594 -52.02 25.16 -2.27
CA GLU A 594 -52.54 25.56 -3.57
C GLU A 594 -52.64 27.09 -3.74
N GLU A 595 -53.13 27.79 -2.71
CA GLU A 595 -53.15 29.26 -2.67
C GLU A 595 -51.72 29.83 -2.74
N TRP A 596 -50.80 29.24 -1.97
CA TRP A 596 -49.40 29.64 -1.95
C TRP A 596 -48.72 29.45 -3.32
N TRP A 597 -48.93 28.30 -3.96
CA TRP A 597 -48.31 27.99 -5.26
C TRP A 597 -48.85 28.85 -6.39
N SER A 598 -50.16 29.12 -6.39
CA SER A 598 -50.79 30.02 -7.36
C SER A 598 -50.22 31.43 -7.24
N GLY A 599 -50.07 31.95 -6.02
CA GLY A 599 -49.41 33.24 -5.78
C GLY A 599 -47.94 33.26 -6.20
N ALA A 600 -47.20 32.16 -5.99
CA ALA A 600 -45.82 32.04 -6.44
C ALA A 600 -45.69 32.05 -7.98
N LEU A 601 -46.61 31.37 -8.69
CA LEU A 601 -46.66 31.36 -10.15
C LEU A 601 -46.97 32.75 -10.73
N GLU A 602 -47.87 33.51 -10.12
CA GLU A 602 -48.15 34.90 -10.51
C GLU A 602 -46.91 35.78 -10.39
N VAL A 603 -46.19 35.70 -9.27
CA VAL A 603 -44.93 36.43 -9.06
C VAL A 603 -43.86 36.02 -10.08
N MET A 604 -43.77 34.75 -10.44
CA MET A 604 -42.82 34.29 -11.47
C MET A 604 -43.22 34.73 -12.88
N SER A 605 -44.51 34.82 -13.19
CA SER A 605 -45.02 35.23 -14.52
C SER A 605 -44.57 36.65 -14.92
N THR A 606 -44.35 37.54 -13.95
CA THR A 606 -43.93 38.93 -14.18
C THR A 606 -42.43 39.11 -14.44
N LYS A 607 -41.62 38.06 -14.23
CA LYS A 607 -40.14 38.10 -14.32
C LYS A 607 -39.62 37.55 -15.66
N SER A 608 -38.36 37.88 -16.01
CA SER A 608 -37.67 37.31 -17.18
C SER A 608 -37.26 35.84 -16.97
N LEU A 609 -37.00 35.09 -18.04
CA LEU A 609 -36.73 33.63 -17.96
C LEU A 609 -35.56 33.25 -17.02
N PRO A 610 -34.40 33.94 -17.02
CA PRO A 610 -33.33 33.67 -16.05
C PRO A 610 -33.74 33.96 -14.60
N GLN A 611 -34.48 35.06 -14.37
CA GLN A 611 -34.96 35.44 -13.04
C GLN A 611 -36.03 34.49 -12.51
N ARG A 612 -36.84 33.87 -13.39
CA ARG A 612 -37.79 32.80 -13.03
C ARG A 612 -37.06 31.58 -12.51
N ILE A 613 -35.97 31.17 -13.18
CA ILE A 613 -35.14 30.02 -12.77
C ILE A 613 -34.50 30.28 -11.40
N GLU A 614 -33.90 31.46 -11.20
CA GLU A 614 -33.27 31.83 -9.91
C GLU A 614 -34.29 31.85 -8.76
N HIS A 615 -35.48 32.45 -9.01
CA HIS A 615 -36.53 32.52 -8.00
C HIS A 615 -37.09 31.13 -7.65
N LEU A 616 -37.31 30.27 -8.66
CA LEU A 616 -37.74 28.88 -8.44
C LEU A 616 -36.68 28.07 -7.69
N GLN A 617 -35.40 28.27 -7.99
CA GLN A 617 -34.30 27.62 -7.26
C GLN A 617 -34.25 28.05 -5.79
N ALA A 618 -34.47 29.33 -5.49
CA ALA A 618 -34.59 29.82 -4.11
C ALA A 618 -35.78 29.18 -3.37
N LEU A 619 -36.94 29.05 -4.03
CA LEU A 619 -38.11 28.36 -3.49
C LEU A 619 -37.82 26.87 -3.23
N LEU A 620 -37.20 26.18 -4.18
CA LEU A 620 -36.84 24.76 -4.04
C LEU A 620 -35.81 24.53 -2.93
N GLN A 621 -34.84 25.43 -2.72
CA GLN A 621 -33.86 25.32 -1.63
C GLN A 621 -34.54 25.48 -0.25
N ASN A 622 -35.44 26.45 -0.12
CA ASN A 622 -36.20 26.65 1.12
C ASN A 622 -37.16 25.49 1.38
N TRP A 623 -37.79 24.96 0.33
CA TRP A 623 -38.70 23.83 0.42
C TRP A 623 -38.01 22.49 0.73
N LYS A 624 -36.81 22.25 0.20
CA LYS A 624 -35.98 21.08 0.55
C LYS A 624 -35.73 20.98 2.06
N ARG A 625 -35.68 22.10 2.79
CA ARG A 625 -35.51 22.13 4.25
C ARG A 625 -36.77 21.71 5.02
N ALA A 626 -37.96 21.81 4.40
CA ALA A 626 -39.29 21.61 5.00
C ALA A 626 -39.91 20.21 4.80
N GLY A 627 -39.26 19.31 4.04
CA GLY A 627 -39.74 17.93 3.83
C GLY A 627 -40.65 17.79 2.61
N GLY A 628 -40.04 17.85 1.42
CA GLY A 628 -40.76 17.82 0.14
C GLY A 628 -41.31 16.44 -0.27
N ARG A 629 -42.48 16.06 0.26
CA ARG A 629 -43.31 14.94 -0.24
C ARG A 629 -44.72 15.46 -0.59
N GLY A 630 -45.29 15.01 -1.72
CA GLY A 630 -46.65 15.35 -2.15
C GLY A 630 -46.75 15.93 -3.57
N TRP A 631 -47.99 16.16 -4.05
CA TRP A 631 -48.30 16.63 -5.41
C TRP A 631 -47.64 17.97 -5.78
N LEU A 632 -47.52 18.91 -4.84
CA LEU A 632 -46.90 20.21 -5.06
C LEU A 632 -45.43 20.07 -5.48
N ALA A 633 -44.70 19.11 -4.90
CA ALA A 633 -43.31 18.88 -5.25
C ALA A 633 -43.15 18.39 -6.70
N VAL A 634 -44.09 17.58 -7.18
CA VAL A 634 -44.15 17.12 -8.58
C VAL A 634 -44.41 18.31 -9.50
N GLU A 635 -45.35 19.19 -9.14
CA GLU A 635 -45.73 20.34 -9.96
C GLU A 635 -44.63 21.42 -10.04
N MET A 636 -43.98 21.75 -8.92
CA MET A 636 -42.84 22.69 -8.90
C MET A 636 -41.70 22.22 -9.83
N ARG A 637 -41.46 20.91 -9.89
CA ARG A 637 -40.44 20.31 -10.75
C ARG A 637 -40.87 20.20 -12.21
N LEU A 638 -42.15 19.95 -12.47
CA LEU A 638 -42.70 20.07 -13.83
C LEU A 638 -42.59 21.49 -14.36
N TYR A 639 -42.78 22.50 -13.50
CA TYR A 639 -42.56 23.89 -13.87
C TYR A 639 -41.09 24.19 -14.15
N GLU A 640 -40.16 23.64 -13.36
CA GLU A 640 -38.71 23.72 -13.62
C GLU A 640 -38.33 23.07 -14.96
N LEU A 641 -38.91 21.92 -15.28
CA LEU A 641 -38.74 21.23 -16.56
C LEU A 641 -39.26 22.10 -17.71
N ASN A 642 -40.41 22.74 -17.54
CA ASN A 642 -41.02 23.63 -18.53
C ASN A 642 -40.12 24.86 -18.81
N LEU A 643 -39.55 25.48 -17.76
CA LEU A 643 -38.62 26.61 -17.91
C LEU A 643 -37.33 26.22 -18.65
N GLU A 644 -36.80 25.02 -18.39
CA GLU A 644 -35.61 24.53 -19.08
C GLU A 644 -35.86 24.26 -20.56
N ILE A 645 -37.02 23.69 -20.90
CA ILE A 645 -37.41 23.50 -22.30
C ILE A 645 -37.61 24.85 -23.00
N LEU A 646 -38.17 25.85 -22.31
CA LEU A 646 -38.26 27.22 -22.83
C LEU A 646 -36.87 27.85 -23.04
N SER A 647 -35.95 27.65 -22.09
CA SER A 647 -34.54 28.06 -22.25
C SER A 647 -33.93 27.43 -23.50
N TRP A 648 -34.10 26.13 -23.70
CA TRP A 648 -33.60 25.42 -24.88
C TRP A 648 -34.18 25.99 -26.19
N LEU A 649 -35.45 26.38 -26.20
CA LEU A 649 -36.09 27.00 -27.37
C LEU A 649 -35.56 28.41 -27.69
N GLU A 650 -35.18 29.19 -26.68
CA GLU A 650 -34.67 30.57 -26.83
C GLU A 650 -33.16 30.64 -27.15
N HIS A 651 -32.40 29.56 -26.94
CA HIS A 651 -30.95 29.58 -27.16
C HIS A 651 -30.55 29.68 -28.65
N PRO A 652 -29.57 30.55 -28.99
CA PRO A 652 -29.15 30.78 -30.37
C PRO A 652 -28.47 29.55 -31.01
N ASN A 653 -27.81 28.70 -30.21
CA ASN A 653 -27.12 27.47 -30.63
C ASN A 653 -27.88 26.19 -30.22
N ARG A 654 -29.19 26.16 -30.48
CA ARG A 654 -30.09 25.07 -30.02
C ARG A 654 -29.79 23.68 -30.60
N ASP A 655 -29.22 23.60 -31.81
CA ASP A 655 -28.95 22.32 -32.49
C ASP A 655 -27.65 21.67 -31.99
N SER A 656 -26.60 22.45 -31.71
CA SER A 656 -25.32 21.93 -31.21
C SER A 656 -25.34 21.56 -29.72
N LEU A 657 -26.26 22.16 -28.95
CA LEU A 657 -26.45 21.89 -27.52
C LEU A 657 -27.49 20.80 -27.25
N CYS A 658 -27.98 20.10 -28.27
CA CYS A 658 -29.03 19.09 -28.15
C CYS A 658 -28.67 18.00 -27.12
N ASP A 659 -27.43 17.53 -27.11
CA ASP A 659 -26.95 16.51 -26.16
C ASP A 659 -27.03 16.99 -24.70
N SER A 660 -26.56 18.21 -24.41
CA SER A 660 -26.55 18.77 -23.05
C SER A 660 -27.97 18.97 -22.51
N TYR A 661 -28.86 19.55 -23.32
CA TYR A 661 -30.26 19.77 -22.92
C TYR A 661 -31.04 18.46 -22.82
N SER A 662 -30.82 17.51 -23.72
CA SER A 662 -31.50 16.20 -23.70
C SER A 662 -31.15 15.42 -22.42
N VAL A 663 -29.89 15.44 -22.00
CA VAL A 663 -29.46 14.82 -20.72
C VAL A 663 -30.12 15.50 -19.54
N SER A 664 -30.13 16.84 -19.50
CA SER A 664 -30.71 17.59 -18.38
C SER A 664 -32.23 17.38 -18.25
N VAL A 665 -32.95 17.41 -19.38
CA VAL A 665 -34.39 17.16 -19.45
C VAL A 665 -34.70 15.73 -18.99
N LEU A 666 -34.00 14.71 -19.51
CA LEU A 666 -34.24 13.31 -19.14
C LEU A 666 -33.92 13.04 -17.67
N ARG A 667 -32.88 13.68 -17.13
CA ARG A 667 -32.55 13.63 -15.71
C ARG A 667 -33.71 14.17 -14.85
N LYS A 668 -34.26 15.32 -15.18
CA LYS A 668 -35.39 15.90 -14.43
C LYS A 668 -36.65 15.05 -14.54
N VAL A 669 -36.90 14.46 -15.71
CA VAL A 669 -38.00 13.49 -15.89
C VAL A 669 -37.82 12.31 -14.94
N LYS A 670 -36.63 11.71 -14.89
CA LYS A 670 -36.29 10.62 -13.96
C LYS A 670 -36.48 11.03 -12.48
N GLU A 671 -35.96 12.19 -12.07
CA GLU A 671 -36.11 12.71 -10.69
C GLU A 671 -37.59 12.91 -10.27
N ILE A 672 -38.48 13.24 -11.21
CA ILE A 672 -39.92 13.39 -10.97
C ILE A 672 -40.58 12.02 -10.78
N ILE A 673 -40.19 11.03 -11.56
CA ILE A 673 -40.75 9.67 -11.51
C ILE A 673 -40.37 8.96 -10.20
N GLU A 674 -39.10 9.03 -9.79
CA GLU A 674 -38.59 8.33 -8.59
C GLU A 674 -39.21 8.82 -7.27
N ARG A 675 -39.69 10.05 -7.19
CA ARG A 675 -40.27 10.63 -5.96
C ARG A 675 -41.69 10.15 -5.66
N GLY A 676 -42.37 9.53 -6.62
CA GLY A 676 -43.76 9.08 -6.51
C GLY A 676 -44.80 10.20 -6.43
N GLY A 677 -46.10 9.85 -6.45
CA GLY A 677 -47.19 10.82 -6.36
C GLY A 677 -47.59 11.50 -7.69
N LEU A 678 -47.39 10.80 -8.81
CA LEU A 678 -47.80 11.24 -10.15
C LEU A 678 -49.33 11.27 -10.28
N PHE A 679 -49.86 12.38 -10.80
CA PHE A 679 -51.27 12.53 -11.19
C PHE A 679 -51.43 12.52 -12.72
N CYS A 680 -52.65 12.27 -13.22
CA CYS A 680 -52.90 11.96 -14.64
C CYS A 680 -52.37 13.01 -15.63
N HIS A 681 -52.48 14.31 -15.33
CA HIS A 681 -52.00 15.37 -16.22
C HIS A 681 -50.48 15.52 -16.21
N ALA A 682 -49.83 15.30 -15.06
CA ALA A 682 -48.37 15.25 -14.95
C ALA A 682 -47.79 14.10 -15.80
N ALA A 683 -48.39 12.91 -15.73
CA ALA A 683 -47.99 11.76 -16.54
C ALA A 683 -48.11 12.05 -18.05
N LYS A 684 -49.20 12.70 -18.49
CA LYS A 684 -49.38 13.12 -19.90
C LYS A 684 -48.34 14.13 -20.37
N ALA A 685 -47.95 15.09 -19.52
CA ALA A 685 -46.91 16.07 -19.83
C ALA A 685 -45.54 15.39 -20.00
N LEU A 686 -45.18 14.47 -19.10
CA LEU A 686 -43.93 13.71 -19.16
C LEU A 686 -43.89 12.78 -20.38
N ALA A 687 -45.00 12.09 -20.68
CA ALA A 687 -45.16 11.29 -21.90
C ALA A 687 -44.92 12.13 -23.17
N ALA A 688 -45.45 13.36 -23.22
CA ALA A 688 -45.23 14.25 -24.35
C ALA A 688 -43.77 14.69 -24.51
N VAL A 689 -43.04 14.87 -23.40
CA VAL A 689 -41.59 15.17 -23.41
C VAL A 689 -40.79 13.98 -23.93
N LEU A 690 -41.09 12.77 -23.47
CA LEU A 690 -40.38 11.56 -23.89
C LEU A 690 -40.59 11.23 -25.38
N VAL A 691 -41.81 11.39 -25.87
CA VAL A 691 -42.12 11.26 -27.30
C VAL A 691 -41.42 12.34 -28.14
N ALA A 692 -41.26 13.55 -27.60
CA ALA A 692 -40.54 14.63 -28.28
C ALA A 692 -39.03 14.35 -28.41
N LEU A 693 -38.43 13.74 -27.39
CA LEU A 693 -37.01 13.34 -27.38
C LEU A 693 -36.74 12.07 -28.21
N GLY A 694 -37.77 11.26 -28.49
CA GLY A 694 -37.63 9.97 -29.18
C GLY A 694 -37.04 8.87 -28.28
N SER A 695 -37.26 8.97 -26.96
CA SER A 695 -36.75 8.02 -25.96
C SER A 695 -37.49 6.68 -25.97
N VAL A 696 -36.90 5.71 -25.28
CA VAL A 696 -37.16 4.26 -25.27
C VAL A 696 -38.40 3.87 -24.49
N GLU A 697 -38.73 4.61 -23.44
CA GLU A 697 -39.83 4.24 -22.57
C GLU A 697 -41.16 4.48 -23.28
N SER A 698 -41.92 3.39 -23.48
CA SER A 698 -43.33 3.52 -23.83
C SER A 698 -44.02 4.28 -22.69
N PRO A 699 -44.84 5.30 -23.00
CA PRO A 699 -45.49 6.11 -21.97
C PRO A 699 -46.32 5.28 -20.98
N ASP A 700 -46.74 4.06 -21.37
CA ASP A 700 -47.49 3.12 -20.53
C ASP A 700 -46.59 2.31 -19.56
N ALA A 701 -45.35 1.97 -19.92
CA ALA A 701 -44.44 1.19 -19.06
C ALA A 701 -43.96 1.99 -17.82
N LEU A 702 -43.87 3.31 -17.97
CA LEU A 702 -43.52 4.27 -16.91
C LEU A 702 -44.62 4.46 -15.86
N VAL A 703 -45.86 4.21 -16.24
CA VAL A 703 -47.03 4.31 -15.34
C VAL A 703 -47.13 3.05 -14.47
N ASP A 704 -46.79 1.88 -15.04
CA ASP A 704 -46.89 0.58 -14.37
C ASP A 704 -45.68 0.26 -13.46
N SER A 705 -44.51 0.86 -13.66
CA SER A 705 -43.29 0.56 -12.89
C SER A 705 -43.18 1.28 -11.54
N SER A 706 -44.14 2.14 -11.19
CA SER A 706 -44.12 2.88 -9.92
C SER A 706 -44.84 2.11 -8.80
N PRO A 707 -44.15 1.68 -7.72
CA PRO A 707 -44.76 0.91 -6.62
C PRO A 707 -45.68 1.75 -5.72
N HIS A 708 -45.76 3.05 -5.96
CA HIS A 708 -46.64 3.99 -5.25
C HIS A 708 -47.67 4.55 -6.23
N ALA A 709 -48.62 3.67 -6.54
CA ALA A 709 -49.89 3.86 -7.21
C ALA A 709 -50.24 5.32 -7.58
N VAL A 710 -50.49 5.51 -8.88
CA VAL A 710 -51.33 6.56 -9.44
C VAL A 710 -52.46 6.86 -8.46
N LEU A 711 -52.33 7.94 -7.68
CA LEU A 711 -53.44 8.47 -6.93
C LEU A 711 -54.50 8.81 -7.99
N GLU A 712 -55.73 8.34 -7.81
CA GLU A 712 -56.91 8.68 -8.65
C GLU A 712 -57.28 10.18 -8.59
N ASP A 713 -56.30 11.06 -8.36
CA ASP A 713 -56.41 12.49 -8.30
C ASP A 713 -56.41 13.06 -9.72
N LYS A 714 -57.61 13.35 -10.26
CA LYS A 714 -57.82 14.01 -11.56
C LYS A 714 -57.44 15.51 -11.56
N ARG A 715 -56.42 15.90 -10.79
CA ARG A 715 -55.98 17.31 -10.67
C ARG A 715 -55.48 17.85 -11.99
N LYS A 716 -55.81 19.11 -12.30
CA LYS A 716 -55.29 19.88 -13.44
C LYS A 716 -53.99 20.59 -13.02
N LEU A 717 -53.13 20.89 -13.99
CA LEU A 717 -51.93 21.71 -13.76
C LEU A 717 -52.33 23.18 -13.56
N HIS A 718 -51.68 23.89 -12.64
CA HIS A 718 -51.89 25.33 -12.38
C HIS A 718 -51.16 26.23 -13.39
N PHE A 719 -50.39 25.66 -14.32
CA PHE A 719 -49.69 26.37 -15.38
C PHE A 719 -49.80 25.66 -16.74
N ASP A 720 -49.63 26.43 -17.82
CA ASP A 720 -49.61 25.91 -19.19
C ASP A 720 -48.25 25.31 -19.56
N PHE A 721 -48.23 24.01 -19.85
CA PHE A 721 -47.04 23.30 -20.31
C PHE A 721 -46.80 23.53 -21.82
N VAL A 722 -45.54 23.66 -22.24
CA VAL A 722 -45.18 23.88 -23.65
C VAL A 722 -45.75 22.78 -24.55
N LYS A 723 -46.40 23.16 -25.66
CA LYS A 723 -46.94 22.22 -26.65
C LYS A 723 -45.82 21.61 -27.50
N LEU A 724 -45.36 20.41 -27.12
CA LEU A 724 -44.30 19.67 -27.81
C LEU A 724 -44.81 18.75 -28.94
N LEU A 725 -46.09 18.36 -28.91
CA LEU A 725 -46.72 17.48 -29.91
C LEU A 725 -47.75 18.23 -30.77
N LYS A 726 -47.92 17.79 -32.02
CA LYS A 726 -48.98 18.31 -32.90
C LYS A 726 -50.34 17.70 -32.52
N SER A 727 -51.34 18.55 -32.30
CA SER A 727 -52.65 18.15 -31.75
C SER A 727 -53.41 17.07 -32.53
N ARG A 728 -53.16 16.93 -33.85
CA ARG A 728 -53.84 15.94 -34.72
C ARG A 728 -53.03 14.67 -35.00
N SER A 729 -51.70 14.75 -35.00
CA SER A 729 -50.84 13.64 -35.43
C SER A 729 -49.98 13.04 -34.31
N GLN A 730 -50.03 13.62 -33.10
CA GLN A 730 -49.16 13.27 -31.95
C GLN A 730 -47.66 13.19 -32.31
N ALA A 731 -47.26 13.82 -33.42
CA ALA A 731 -45.88 13.83 -33.89
C ALA A 731 -45.13 14.99 -33.22
N PRO A 732 -43.82 14.83 -32.97
CA PRO A 732 -42.98 15.88 -32.39
C PRO A 732 -43.03 17.16 -33.24
N LYS A 733 -43.29 18.30 -32.59
CA LYS A 733 -43.38 19.62 -33.24
C LYS A 733 -41.98 20.14 -33.62
N TYR A 734 -40.98 19.88 -32.78
CA TYR A 734 -39.60 20.33 -32.95
C TYR A 734 -38.71 19.14 -33.31
N LYS A 735 -38.27 19.06 -34.59
CA LYS A 735 -37.47 17.93 -35.07
C LYS A 735 -36.05 17.87 -34.47
N PHE A 736 -35.48 19.02 -34.09
CA PHE A 736 -34.13 19.11 -33.52
C PHE A 736 -34.01 18.53 -32.11
N MET A 737 -35.13 18.38 -31.39
CA MET A 737 -35.14 17.79 -30.03
C MET A 737 -35.04 16.26 -30.03
N ARG A 738 -35.16 15.62 -31.19
CA ARG A 738 -35.17 14.16 -31.30
C ARG A 738 -33.74 13.61 -31.30
N ILE A 739 -33.48 12.61 -30.44
CA ILE A 739 -32.23 11.84 -30.44
C ILE A 739 -32.11 11.08 -31.77
N THR A 740 -31.04 11.33 -32.51
CA THR A 740 -30.78 10.77 -33.85
C THR A 740 -30.10 9.40 -33.82
N GLU A 741 -29.36 9.11 -32.75
CA GLU A 741 -28.65 7.85 -32.50
C GLU A 741 -29.59 6.79 -31.89
N ASP A 742 -29.16 5.52 -31.87
CA ASP A 742 -29.88 4.49 -31.12
C ASP A 742 -29.93 4.87 -29.63
N PRO A 743 -31.10 4.86 -28.99
CA PRO A 743 -31.22 5.39 -27.63
C PRO A 743 -30.39 4.65 -26.56
N MET A 744 -30.05 3.37 -26.76
CA MET A 744 -29.15 2.64 -25.85
C MET A 744 -27.72 3.16 -25.99
N VAL A 745 -27.26 3.37 -27.22
CA VAL A 745 -25.94 3.96 -27.51
C VAL A 745 -25.84 5.37 -26.93
N TRP A 746 -26.90 6.17 -27.07
CA TRP A 746 -26.97 7.51 -26.48
C TRP A 746 -26.90 7.45 -24.94
N GLN A 747 -27.62 6.53 -24.30
CA GLN A 747 -27.58 6.36 -22.85
C GLN A 747 -26.18 5.98 -22.36
N LEU A 748 -25.51 5.04 -23.03
CA LEU A 748 -24.13 4.66 -22.68
C LEU A 748 -23.15 5.82 -22.85
N ARG A 749 -23.30 6.62 -23.93
CA ARG A 749 -22.39 7.74 -24.24
C ARG A 749 -22.53 8.92 -23.28
N LEU A 750 -23.75 9.31 -22.91
CA LEU A 750 -24.01 10.57 -22.22
C LEU A 750 -24.76 10.46 -20.89
N PHE A 751 -25.59 9.42 -20.73
CA PHE A 751 -26.47 9.29 -19.56
C PHE A 751 -25.87 8.47 -18.42
N GLY A 752 -24.68 7.89 -18.62
CA GLY A 752 -23.95 7.07 -17.63
C GLY A 752 -23.92 7.64 -16.19
N PRO A 753 -23.59 8.93 -15.96
CA PRO A 753 -23.51 9.51 -14.61
C PRO A 753 -24.84 9.50 -13.84
N TYR A 754 -25.97 9.46 -14.57
CA TYR A 754 -27.33 9.55 -14.04
C TYR A 754 -28.08 8.21 -14.07
N MET A 755 -27.44 7.12 -14.50
CA MET A 755 -28.02 5.78 -14.44
C MET A 755 -28.34 5.38 -13.00
N ASP A 756 -29.37 4.56 -12.81
CA ASP A 756 -29.69 4.01 -11.49
C ASP A 756 -28.56 3.08 -11.04
N ARG A 757 -28.14 3.24 -9.79
CA ARG A 757 -27.00 2.57 -9.17
C ARG A 757 -27.43 1.45 -8.22
N SER A 758 -28.74 1.25 -8.06
CA SER A 758 -29.29 0.14 -7.29
C SER A 758 -28.78 -1.21 -7.82
N MET A 759 -28.37 -2.09 -6.92
CA MET A 759 -27.93 -3.46 -7.23
C MET A 759 -28.98 -4.43 -6.67
N ASP A 760 -30.15 -4.42 -7.30
CA ASP A 760 -31.37 -5.13 -6.86
C ASP A 760 -31.89 -4.68 -5.49
N SER A 761 -31.94 -3.36 -5.27
CA SER A 761 -32.55 -2.76 -4.08
C SER A 761 -34.06 -3.07 -4.03
N GLN A 762 -34.54 -3.52 -2.87
CA GLN A 762 -35.96 -3.80 -2.64
C GLN A 762 -36.38 -3.29 -1.26
N PRO A 763 -37.66 -2.92 -1.07
CA PRO A 763 -38.15 -2.50 0.24
C PRO A 763 -38.07 -3.66 1.24
N ASP A 764 -37.47 -3.39 2.40
CA ASP A 764 -37.34 -4.35 3.50
C ASP A 764 -37.89 -3.72 4.80
N PRO A 765 -38.80 -4.39 5.54
CA PRO A 765 -39.41 -3.82 6.74
C PRO A 765 -38.42 -3.56 7.88
N ARG A 766 -37.22 -4.16 7.85
CA ARG A 766 -36.18 -4.01 8.89
C ARG A 766 -35.48 -2.66 8.83
N VAL A 767 -35.52 -1.96 7.69
CA VAL A 767 -34.82 -0.69 7.47
C VAL A 767 -35.72 0.35 6.80
N HIS A 768 -35.37 1.64 6.92
CA HIS A 768 -36.17 2.75 6.38
C HIS A 768 -35.82 3.13 4.93
N PHE A 769 -34.89 2.40 4.30
CA PHE A 769 -34.45 2.59 2.93
C PHE A 769 -34.59 1.26 2.18
N GLU A 770 -34.30 1.23 0.88
CA GLU A 770 -34.33 0.01 0.07
C GLU A 770 -32.94 -0.64 0.05
N PRO A 771 -32.68 -1.71 0.83
CA PRO A 771 -31.38 -2.37 0.84
C PRO A 771 -31.15 -3.23 -0.40
N ASP A 772 -29.89 -3.29 -0.83
CA ASP A 772 -29.44 -4.16 -1.92
C ASP A 772 -29.59 -5.64 -1.57
N ALA A 773 -29.56 -6.51 -2.59
CA ALA A 773 -29.69 -7.97 -2.39
C ALA A 773 -28.66 -8.53 -1.39
N TRP A 774 -27.40 -8.09 -1.47
CA TRP A 774 -26.35 -8.52 -0.55
C TRP A 774 -26.58 -8.01 0.87
N GLN A 775 -27.11 -6.79 1.03
CA GLN A 775 -27.45 -6.19 2.31
C GLN A 775 -28.60 -6.95 3.00
N ARG A 776 -29.62 -7.35 2.24
CA ARG A 776 -30.71 -8.20 2.73
C ARG A 776 -30.21 -9.57 3.20
N LYS A 777 -29.31 -10.19 2.44
CA LYS A 777 -28.65 -11.44 2.83
C LYS A 777 -27.87 -11.30 4.16
N VAL A 778 -27.20 -10.15 4.38
CA VAL A 778 -26.57 -9.87 5.68
C VAL A 778 -27.62 -9.82 6.78
N LEU A 779 -28.72 -9.07 6.59
CA LEU A 779 -29.80 -8.95 7.58
C LEU A 779 -30.38 -10.33 7.94
N ASP A 780 -30.59 -11.19 6.94
CA ASP A 780 -31.06 -12.57 7.15
C ASP A 780 -30.08 -13.40 8.00
N CYS A 781 -28.77 -13.22 7.80
CA CYS A 781 -27.76 -13.86 8.65
C CYS A 781 -27.75 -13.28 10.07
N LEU A 782 -28.00 -11.97 10.24
CA LEU A 782 -28.05 -11.33 11.55
C LEU A 782 -29.27 -11.75 12.37
N ASP A 783 -30.36 -12.10 11.71
CA ASP A 783 -31.58 -12.64 12.34
C ASP A 783 -31.34 -14.01 12.98
N ASP A 784 -30.39 -14.81 12.47
CA ASP A 784 -29.90 -16.04 13.11
C ASP A 784 -28.86 -15.69 14.22
N ASP A 785 -29.16 -16.08 15.46
CA ASP A 785 -28.34 -15.76 16.64
C ASP A 785 -27.05 -16.58 16.70
N GLY A 786 -26.91 -17.67 15.92
CA GLY A 786 -25.72 -18.52 15.86
C GLY A 786 -24.81 -18.27 14.64
N HIS A 787 -24.99 -17.15 13.94
CA HIS A 787 -24.44 -16.94 12.60
C HIS A 787 -23.44 -15.75 12.55
N SER A 788 -22.21 -16.06 12.18
CA SER A 788 -21.11 -15.12 11.91
C SER A 788 -21.06 -14.70 10.44
N VAL A 789 -20.74 -13.45 10.16
CA VAL A 789 -20.71 -12.92 8.79
C VAL A 789 -19.43 -12.13 8.55
N LEU A 790 -18.78 -12.38 7.41
CA LEU A 790 -17.69 -11.55 6.90
C LEU A 790 -18.19 -10.81 5.65
N VAL A 791 -18.21 -9.48 5.74
CA VAL A 791 -18.63 -8.57 4.66
C VAL A 791 -17.42 -7.82 4.13
N VAL A 792 -17.03 -8.13 2.90
CA VAL A 792 -16.02 -7.39 2.15
C VAL A 792 -16.73 -6.58 1.08
N ALA A 793 -16.77 -5.26 1.24
CA ALA A 793 -17.40 -4.36 0.29
C ALA A 793 -16.72 -2.98 0.32
N PRO A 794 -16.56 -2.25 -0.79
CA PRO A 794 -15.90 -0.95 -0.81
C PRO A 794 -16.44 0.07 0.21
N THR A 795 -15.59 1.03 0.59
CA THR A 795 -16.06 2.25 1.29
C THR A 795 -17.16 2.91 0.47
N SER A 796 -18.20 3.45 1.12
CA SER A 796 -19.45 3.98 0.54
C SER A 796 -20.51 2.96 0.07
N ALA A 797 -20.27 1.64 0.13
CA ALA A 797 -21.30 0.63 -0.18
C ALA A 797 -22.40 0.49 0.90
N GLY A 798 -22.31 1.24 2.01
CA GLY A 798 -23.32 1.24 3.07
C GLY A 798 -23.10 0.23 4.20
N LYS A 799 -21.91 -0.36 4.37
CA LYS A 799 -21.65 -1.36 5.43
C LYS A 799 -22.08 -0.94 6.85
N THR A 800 -22.01 0.36 7.17
CA THR A 800 -22.23 0.87 8.53
C THR A 800 -23.66 0.63 9.06
N PHE A 801 -24.69 0.55 8.21
CA PHE A 801 -26.06 0.33 8.72
C PHE A 801 -26.23 -1.07 9.34
N ILE A 802 -25.44 -2.05 8.88
CA ILE A 802 -25.41 -3.42 9.39
C ILE A 802 -25.16 -3.40 10.90
N SER A 803 -24.23 -2.53 11.33
CA SER A 803 -23.85 -2.36 12.72
C SER A 803 -24.99 -1.82 13.57
N TYR A 804 -25.74 -0.82 13.08
CA TYR A 804 -26.87 -0.27 13.84
C TYR A 804 -28.03 -1.26 13.94
N TYR A 805 -28.28 -2.05 12.90
CA TYR A 805 -29.30 -3.10 12.96
C TYR A 805 -28.95 -4.15 14.01
N ALA A 806 -27.69 -4.62 14.03
CA ALA A 806 -27.21 -5.55 15.05
C ALA A 806 -27.31 -4.94 16.47
N MET A 807 -26.96 -3.67 16.64
CA MET A 807 -27.13 -2.92 17.90
C MET A 807 -28.59 -2.84 18.33
N GLU A 808 -29.51 -2.53 17.41
CA GLU A 808 -30.93 -2.44 17.69
C GLU A 808 -31.51 -3.78 18.13
N LYS A 809 -31.12 -4.89 17.48
CA LYS A 809 -31.55 -6.25 17.85
C LYS A 809 -31.17 -6.57 19.30
N VAL A 810 -29.91 -6.31 19.69
CA VAL A 810 -29.40 -6.55 21.05
C VAL A 810 -30.05 -5.62 22.08
N LEU A 811 -30.30 -4.35 21.73
CA LEU A 811 -31.02 -3.44 22.60
C LEU A 811 -32.48 -3.86 22.84
N ARG A 812 -33.09 -4.59 21.90
CA ARG A 812 -34.48 -5.08 22.00
C ARG A 812 -34.60 -6.48 22.62
N SER A 813 -33.60 -7.36 22.50
CA SER A 813 -33.67 -8.74 22.97
C SER A 813 -33.76 -8.86 24.50
N GLY A 814 -32.81 -8.25 25.21
CA GLY A 814 -32.75 -8.31 26.67
C GLY A 814 -31.95 -7.14 27.24
N ASP A 815 -32.29 -6.71 28.46
CA ASP A 815 -31.58 -5.61 29.13
C ASP A 815 -30.14 -5.98 29.54
N ASP A 816 -29.83 -7.29 29.65
CA ASP A 816 -28.52 -7.80 30.05
C ASP A 816 -27.55 -8.11 28.90
N ASP A 817 -28.08 -8.23 27.69
CA ASP A 817 -27.29 -8.53 26.50
C ASP A 817 -26.36 -7.36 26.14
N LEU A 818 -25.17 -7.72 25.66
CA LEU A 818 -24.10 -6.81 25.30
C LEU A 818 -23.63 -7.05 23.87
N LEU A 819 -23.46 -5.96 23.11
CA LEU A 819 -22.77 -5.94 21.83
C LEU A 819 -21.50 -5.09 21.97
N VAL A 820 -20.39 -5.62 21.46
CA VAL A 820 -19.12 -4.88 21.41
C VAL A 820 -18.82 -4.47 19.96
N TYR A 821 -18.60 -3.18 19.75
CA TYR A 821 -18.11 -2.62 18.49
C TYR A 821 -16.63 -2.26 18.63
N VAL A 822 -15.81 -2.86 17.79
CA VAL A 822 -14.36 -2.63 17.74
C VAL A 822 -14.04 -1.83 16.49
N ALA A 823 -13.43 -0.66 16.68
CA ALA A 823 -12.94 0.19 15.60
C ALA A 823 -11.41 0.33 15.69
N PRO A 824 -10.68 0.42 14.56
CA PRO A 824 -9.22 0.46 14.56
C PRO A 824 -8.66 1.78 15.13
N THR A 825 -9.41 2.88 15.05
CA THR A 825 -8.94 4.21 15.49
C THR A 825 -9.88 4.88 16.49
N LYS A 826 -9.31 5.70 17.37
CA LYS A 826 -10.06 6.49 18.35
C LYS A 826 -11.05 7.47 17.70
N ALA A 827 -10.70 8.00 16.53
CA ALA A 827 -11.58 8.89 15.76
C ALA A 827 -12.86 8.17 15.31
N LEU A 828 -12.72 6.94 14.81
CA LEU A 828 -13.87 6.10 14.44
C LEU A 828 -14.70 5.71 15.67
N VAL A 829 -14.07 5.39 16.81
CA VAL A 829 -14.79 5.15 18.07
C VAL A 829 -15.68 6.35 18.45
N SER A 830 -15.15 7.58 18.38
CA SER A 830 -15.93 8.79 18.67
C SER A 830 -17.05 9.00 17.65
N GLN A 831 -16.79 8.76 16.37
CA GLN A 831 -17.80 8.88 15.31
C GLN A 831 -18.97 7.91 15.52
N ILE A 832 -18.68 6.62 15.72
CA ILE A 832 -19.69 5.58 15.92
C ILE A 832 -20.47 5.84 17.21
N ALA A 833 -19.82 6.26 18.29
CA ALA A 833 -20.51 6.61 19.52
C ALA A 833 -21.44 7.82 19.37
N ALA A 834 -21.03 8.85 18.60
CA ALA A 834 -21.90 9.98 18.29
C ALA A 834 -23.13 9.53 17.48
N GLU A 835 -22.98 8.58 16.55
CA GLU A 835 -24.09 8.03 15.78
C GLU A 835 -25.02 7.14 16.63
N VAL A 836 -24.47 6.32 17.52
CA VAL A 836 -25.25 5.54 18.50
C VAL A 836 -26.05 6.48 19.40
N TYR A 837 -25.42 7.55 19.89
CA TYR A 837 -26.08 8.60 20.67
C TYR A 837 -27.19 9.31 19.87
N ALA A 838 -26.98 9.54 18.57
CA ALA A 838 -27.97 10.16 17.68
C ALA A 838 -29.16 9.27 17.38
N ARG A 839 -28.97 7.94 17.36
CA ARG A 839 -29.96 6.96 16.92
C ARG A 839 -30.76 6.35 18.05
N PHE A 840 -30.13 5.98 19.17
CA PHE A 840 -30.76 5.16 20.19
C PHE A 840 -30.90 5.89 21.52
N SER A 841 -32.04 5.71 22.19
CA SER A 841 -32.25 6.11 23.57
C SER A 841 -33.01 5.02 24.32
N LYS A 842 -32.47 4.57 25.45
CA LYS A 842 -33.10 3.56 26.31
C LYS A 842 -32.95 3.98 27.76
N SER A 843 -34.05 3.91 28.50
CA SER A 843 -34.08 4.21 29.94
C SER A 843 -34.19 2.90 30.72
N TYR A 844 -33.25 2.69 31.64
CA TYR A 844 -33.18 1.51 32.48
C TYR A 844 -33.72 1.80 33.88
N LYS A 845 -34.33 0.80 34.52
CA LYS A 845 -34.73 0.89 35.93
C LYS A 845 -33.51 0.81 36.88
N THR A 846 -32.45 0.16 36.44
CA THR A 846 -31.15 0.01 37.12
C THR A 846 -30.14 1.04 36.62
N SER A 847 -29.01 1.21 37.32
CA SER A 847 -27.90 2.14 36.97
C SER A 847 -27.10 1.68 35.73
N ARG A 848 -27.77 1.40 34.63
CA ARG A 848 -27.20 0.91 33.37
C ARG A 848 -27.25 1.99 32.30
N SER A 849 -26.26 1.97 31.41
CA SER A 849 -26.16 2.89 30.28
C SER A 849 -26.52 2.18 28.96
N CYS A 850 -27.05 2.92 27.99
CA CYS A 850 -27.35 2.37 26.67
C CYS A 850 -26.05 2.01 25.93
N TRP A 851 -25.08 2.92 25.99
CA TRP A 851 -23.78 2.79 25.35
C TRP A 851 -22.67 3.28 26.26
N ALA A 852 -21.45 2.79 26.04
CA ALA A 852 -20.23 3.24 26.69
C ALA A 852 -19.07 3.30 25.70
N ILE A 853 -18.07 4.13 26.00
CA ILE A 853 -16.77 4.12 25.31
C ILE A 853 -15.70 3.69 26.29
N HIS A 854 -14.84 2.77 25.87
CA HIS A 854 -13.63 2.46 26.58
C HIS A 854 -12.42 2.51 25.65
N THR A 855 -11.52 3.44 25.93
CA THR A 855 -10.17 3.49 25.35
C THR A 855 -9.13 3.56 26.47
N ARG A 856 -7.84 3.53 26.12
CA ARG A 856 -6.74 3.74 27.08
C ARG A 856 -6.78 5.14 27.69
N ASP A 857 -7.14 6.16 26.91
CA ASP A 857 -7.04 7.56 27.32
C ASP A 857 -8.29 8.03 28.09
N TYR A 858 -9.47 7.58 27.67
CA TYR A 858 -10.73 8.01 28.27
C TYR A 858 -11.78 6.92 28.31
N ARG A 859 -12.66 7.06 29.30
CA ARG A 859 -13.79 6.16 29.57
C ARG A 859 -15.05 7.00 29.73
N ILE A 860 -16.12 6.63 29.05
CA ILE A 860 -17.42 7.31 29.09
C ILE A 860 -18.49 6.28 29.38
N HIS A 861 -19.33 6.58 30.36
CA HIS A 861 -20.21 5.61 31.02
C HIS A 861 -19.41 4.40 31.57
N ASP A 862 -20.10 3.47 32.24
CA ASP A 862 -19.46 2.28 32.79
C ASP A 862 -19.42 1.16 31.73
N PRO A 863 -18.23 0.75 31.22
CA PRO A 863 -18.12 -0.30 30.21
C PRO A 863 -18.67 -1.65 30.68
N GLN A 864 -18.68 -1.91 31.99
CA GLN A 864 -19.21 -3.16 32.54
C GLN A 864 -20.74 -3.13 32.63
N ASN A 865 -21.34 -1.94 32.74
CA ASN A 865 -22.78 -1.72 32.90
C ASN A 865 -23.38 -0.95 31.70
N CYS A 866 -23.11 -1.46 30.49
CA CYS A 866 -23.70 -0.99 29.24
C CYS A 866 -24.28 -2.14 28.40
N GLN A 867 -25.03 -1.81 27.34
CA GLN A 867 -25.48 -2.77 26.32
C GLN A 867 -24.73 -2.65 24.99
N ILE A 868 -24.20 -1.46 24.68
CA ILE A 868 -23.34 -1.23 23.51
C ILE A 868 -22.00 -0.69 24.01
N LEU A 869 -20.93 -1.46 23.83
CA LEU A 869 -19.57 -0.98 24.11
C LEU A 869 -18.88 -0.63 22.79
N VAL A 870 -18.46 0.62 22.62
CA VAL A 870 -17.61 1.03 21.50
C VAL A 870 -16.16 1.15 22.00
N THR A 871 -15.24 0.40 21.40
CA THR A 871 -13.87 0.28 21.91
C THR A 871 -12.84 0.04 20.80
N VAL A 872 -11.57 -0.05 21.19
CA VAL A 872 -10.42 -0.37 20.33
C VAL A 872 -9.95 -1.82 20.57
N PRO A 873 -9.25 -2.47 19.62
CA PRO A 873 -8.89 -3.88 19.71
C PRO A 873 -8.16 -4.25 21.00
N GLU A 874 -7.19 -3.44 21.43
CA GLU A 874 -6.33 -3.74 22.59
C GLU A 874 -7.12 -3.84 23.89
N ILE A 875 -8.18 -3.05 24.01
CA ILE A 875 -9.05 -3.03 25.18
C ILE A 875 -9.95 -4.26 25.19
N LEU A 876 -10.53 -4.66 24.05
CA LEU A 876 -11.32 -5.88 23.98
C LEU A 876 -10.47 -7.12 24.25
N ALA A 877 -9.28 -7.22 23.65
CA ALA A 877 -8.36 -8.33 23.93
C ALA A 877 -8.05 -8.44 25.43
N SER A 878 -7.75 -7.31 26.07
CA SER A 878 -7.54 -7.25 27.54
C SER A 878 -8.78 -7.73 28.33
N PHE A 879 -9.98 -7.41 27.87
CA PHE A 879 -11.23 -7.82 28.52
C PHE A 879 -11.50 -9.32 28.38
N LEU A 880 -11.21 -9.91 27.21
CA LEU A 880 -11.39 -11.33 26.94
C LEU A 880 -10.42 -12.21 27.75
N ILE A 881 -9.19 -11.74 27.96
CA ILE A 881 -8.15 -12.49 28.70
C ILE A 881 -8.33 -12.36 30.22
N SER A 882 -8.94 -11.27 30.70
CA SER A 882 -9.07 -10.97 32.13
C SER A 882 -9.95 -12.00 32.87
N PRO A 883 -9.41 -12.74 33.86
CA PRO A 883 -10.17 -13.76 34.59
C PRO A 883 -11.38 -13.21 35.36
N ALA A 884 -11.30 -11.96 35.82
CA ALA A 884 -12.38 -11.31 36.56
C ALA A 884 -13.58 -10.99 35.66
N LEU A 885 -13.32 -10.60 34.41
CA LEU A 885 -14.36 -10.25 33.43
C LEU A 885 -14.90 -11.50 32.71
N ALA A 886 -14.07 -12.54 32.54
CA ALA A 886 -14.44 -13.79 31.91
C ALA A 886 -15.68 -14.46 32.54
N LYS A 887 -15.89 -14.33 33.86
CA LYS A 887 -17.02 -14.96 34.55
C LYS A 887 -18.33 -14.19 34.46
N ASN A 888 -18.29 -12.86 34.49
CA ASN A 888 -19.50 -12.04 34.69
C ASN A 888 -19.84 -11.16 33.49
N TRP A 889 -18.85 -10.76 32.70
CA TRP A 889 -19.02 -9.80 31.61
C TRP A 889 -19.00 -10.49 30.24
N VAL A 890 -18.05 -11.38 30.00
CA VAL A 890 -17.90 -12.13 28.74
C VAL A 890 -19.16 -12.94 28.38
N PRO A 891 -19.86 -13.64 29.30
CA PRO A 891 -21.08 -14.39 28.95
C PRO A 891 -22.26 -13.51 28.50
N ARG A 892 -22.20 -12.19 28.74
CA ARG A 892 -23.22 -11.24 28.28
C ARG A 892 -23.05 -10.85 26.82
N ILE A 893 -21.86 -11.07 26.25
CA ILE A 893 -21.57 -10.68 24.87
C ILE A 893 -22.36 -11.59 23.93
N LYS A 894 -23.30 -11.01 23.19
CA LYS A 894 -24.09 -11.69 22.16
C LYS A 894 -23.49 -11.55 20.78
N ARG A 895 -22.74 -10.48 20.53
CA ARG A 895 -22.10 -10.22 19.24
C ARG A 895 -20.90 -9.29 19.36
N ILE A 896 -19.90 -9.53 18.53
CA ILE A 896 -18.75 -8.64 18.34
C ILE A 896 -18.75 -8.14 16.91
N ILE A 897 -18.73 -6.82 16.72
CA ILE A 897 -18.54 -6.17 15.42
C ILE A 897 -17.08 -5.76 15.31
N LEU A 898 -16.43 -6.23 14.26
CA LEU A 898 -15.04 -5.96 13.93
C LEU A 898 -15.01 -5.08 12.68
N ASP A 899 -14.87 -3.78 12.88
CA ASP A 899 -14.80 -2.81 11.78
C ASP A 899 -13.37 -2.69 11.25
N GLU A 900 -13.23 -2.56 9.93
CA GLU A 900 -11.95 -2.59 9.22
C GLU A 900 -11.06 -3.80 9.59
N ILE A 901 -11.63 -5.01 9.55
CA ILE A 901 -10.94 -6.26 9.92
C ILE A 901 -9.65 -6.51 9.11
N HIS A 902 -9.47 -5.83 7.97
CA HIS A 902 -8.23 -5.86 7.20
C HIS A 902 -7.01 -5.30 7.96
N SER A 903 -7.23 -4.56 9.06
CA SER A 903 -6.16 -4.17 9.99
C SER A 903 -5.41 -5.36 10.58
N ILE A 904 -5.93 -6.60 10.48
CA ILE A 904 -5.18 -7.82 10.82
C ILE A 904 -3.86 -7.96 10.04
N GLY A 905 -3.80 -7.44 8.80
CA GLY A 905 -2.60 -7.49 7.96
C GLY A 905 -1.53 -6.45 8.33
N GLN A 906 -1.80 -5.56 9.28
CA GLN A 906 -0.83 -4.55 9.71
C GLN A 906 0.16 -5.16 10.72
N GLN A 907 1.45 -4.87 10.57
CA GLN A 907 2.49 -5.35 11.50
C GLN A 907 2.22 -4.90 12.94
N GLU A 908 1.81 -3.64 13.11
CA GLU A 908 1.43 -3.09 14.41
C GLU A 908 -0.06 -3.37 14.70
N GLY A 909 -0.33 -4.12 15.76
CA GLY A 909 -1.71 -4.40 16.21
C GLY A 909 -2.42 -5.57 15.50
N GLY A 910 -1.89 -6.11 14.40
CA GLY A 910 -2.47 -7.26 13.69
C GLY A 910 -2.63 -8.51 14.57
N ALA A 911 -1.64 -8.80 15.41
CA ALA A 911 -1.70 -9.90 16.38
C ALA A 911 -2.85 -9.77 17.39
N VAL A 912 -3.24 -8.54 17.74
CA VAL A 912 -4.38 -8.28 18.64
C VAL A 912 -5.70 -8.63 17.96
N TRP A 913 -5.84 -8.32 16.67
CA TRP A 913 -7.01 -8.72 15.88
C TRP A 913 -7.14 -10.24 15.78
N GLU A 914 -6.05 -10.93 15.48
CA GLU A 914 -6.02 -12.39 15.45
C GLU A 914 -6.41 -12.99 16.81
N GLN A 915 -5.87 -12.44 17.89
CA GLN A 915 -6.21 -12.86 19.25
C GLN A 915 -7.69 -12.69 19.58
N ILE A 916 -8.32 -11.57 19.19
CA ILE A 916 -9.76 -11.35 19.40
C ILE A 916 -10.58 -12.38 18.62
N LEU A 917 -10.19 -12.66 17.37
CA LEU A 917 -10.88 -13.62 16.52
C LEU A 917 -10.84 -15.05 17.07
N LEU A 918 -9.72 -15.45 17.66
CA LEU A 918 -9.54 -16.76 18.29
C LEU A 918 -10.22 -16.90 19.66
N LEU A 919 -10.40 -15.79 20.40
CA LEU A 919 -10.97 -15.77 21.74
C LEU A 919 -12.44 -15.35 21.79
N ALA A 920 -13.06 -15.05 20.65
CA ALA A 920 -14.43 -14.57 20.58
C ALA A 920 -15.42 -15.61 21.13
N PRO A 921 -16.19 -15.29 22.19
CA PRO A 921 -17.13 -16.23 22.84
C PRO A 921 -18.52 -16.25 22.15
N CYS A 922 -18.66 -15.57 21.02
CA CYS A 922 -19.94 -15.31 20.36
C CYS A 922 -19.73 -15.12 18.85
N PRO A 923 -20.82 -15.15 18.05
CA PRO A 923 -20.73 -14.84 16.62
C PRO A 923 -20.18 -13.44 16.34
N ILE A 924 -19.46 -13.32 15.23
CA ILE A 924 -18.77 -12.10 14.81
C ILE A 924 -19.40 -11.50 13.56
N ILE A 925 -19.31 -10.17 13.45
CA ILE A 925 -19.60 -9.42 12.23
C ILE A 925 -18.30 -8.74 11.80
N GLY A 926 -17.61 -9.33 10.83
CA GLY A 926 -16.42 -8.74 10.23
C GLY A 926 -16.79 -7.81 9.09
N LEU A 927 -16.42 -6.54 9.18
CA LEU A 927 -16.61 -5.54 8.12
C LEU A 927 -15.26 -5.14 7.56
N SER A 928 -15.14 -5.10 6.24
CA SER A 928 -13.91 -4.62 5.59
C SER A 928 -14.17 -3.92 4.27
N ALA A 929 -13.38 -2.89 3.98
CA ALA A 929 -13.31 -2.29 2.66
C ALA A 929 -12.33 -2.99 1.71
N THR A 930 -11.17 -3.39 2.22
CA THR A 930 -10.02 -3.80 1.41
C THR A 930 -9.36 -5.01 2.03
N VAL A 931 -9.55 -6.20 1.46
CA VAL A 931 -8.80 -7.40 1.84
C VAL A 931 -8.11 -7.89 0.58
N GLY A 932 -6.78 -8.06 0.62
CA GLY A 932 -6.00 -8.43 -0.57
C GLY A 932 -6.43 -9.78 -1.14
N ASN A 933 -6.52 -10.81 -0.28
CA ASN A 933 -7.03 -12.13 -0.66
C ASN A 933 -8.20 -12.52 0.26
N PRO A 934 -9.43 -12.07 -0.06
CA PRO A 934 -10.58 -12.26 0.81
C PRO A 934 -11.03 -13.73 0.87
N GLU A 935 -10.84 -14.53 -0.19
CA GLU A 935 -11.17 -15.96 -0.16
C GLU A 935 -10.28 -16.72 0.82
N GLN A 936 -8.96 -16.51 0.78
CA GLN A 936 -8.03 -17.21 1.68
C GLN A 936 -8.27 -16.82 3.14
N PHE A 937 -8.47 -15.53 3.40
CA PHE A 937 -8.81 -15.06 4.74
C PHE A 937 -10.14 -15.65 5.22
N ASN A 938 -11.12 -15.76 4.34
CA ASN A 938 -12.40 -16.37 4.65
C ASN A 938 -12.27 -17.85 5.03
N VAL A 939 -11.48 -18.64 4.30
CA VAL A 939 -11.26 -20.07 4.61
C VAL A 939 -10.67 -20.24 6.01
N TRP A 940 -9.70 -19.42 6.39
CA TRP A 940 -9.14 -19.43 7.74
C TRP A 940 -10.20 -19.03 8.78
N LEU A 941 -10.93 -17.94 8.55
CA LEU A 941 -11.94 -17.45 9.48
C LEU A 941 -13.08 -18.46 9.66
N GLU A 942 -13.53 -19.10 8.58
CA GLU A 942 -14.54 -20.16 8.59
C GLU A 942 -14.08 -21.35 9.45
N SER A 943 -12.82 -21.76 9.33
CA SER A 943 -12.24 -22.81 10.18
C SER A 943 -12.30 -22.44 11.66
N VAL A 944 -11.97 -21.18 12.02
CA VAL A 944 -12.05 -20.67 13.39
C VAL A 944 -13.50 -20.68 13.88
N GLN A 945 -14.44 -20.12 13.11
CA GLN A 945 -15.86 -20.04 13.50
C GLN A 945 -16.50 -21.44 13.66
N ASN A 946 -16.18 -22.38 12.76
CA ASN A 946 -16.64 -23.76 12.85
C ASN A 946 -16.11 -24.46 14.12
N SER A 947 -14.87 -24.19 14.53
CA SER A 947 -14.31 -24.72 15.78
C SER A 947 -15.04 -24.23 17.03
N HIS A 948 -15.62 -23.03 16.99
CA HIS A 948 -16.46 -22.47 18.05
C HIS A 948 -17.94 -22.89 17.94
N GLY A 949 -18.32 -23.61 16.87
CA GLY A 949 -19.69 -24.06 16.64
C GLY A 949 -20.62 -23.01 16.04
N TYR A 950 -20.07 -21.94 15.44
CA TYR A 950 -20.86 -20.91 14.77
C TYR A 950 -20.92 -21.13 13.26
N ARG A 951 -22.08 -20.86 12.66
CA ARG A 951 -22.22 -20.86 11.19
C ARG A 951 -21.54 -19.62 10.62
N HIS A 952 -20.88 -19.73 9.49
CA HIS A 952 -20.19 -18.61 8.86
C HIS A 952 -20.68 -18.36 7.43
N THR A 953 -20.95 -17.10 7.09
CA THR A 953 -21.26 -16.69 5.71
C THR A 953 -20.28 -15.63 5.25
N PHE A 954 -19.70 -15.85 4.07
CA PHE A 954 -18.92 -14.86 3.36
C PHE A 954 -19.77 -14.07 2.36
N ILE A 955 -19.66 -12.75 2.37
CA ILE A 955 -20.31 -11.85 1.42
C ILE A 955 -19.25 -10.92 0.85
N ASN A 956 -18.91 -11.13 -0.43
CA ASN A 956 -18.03 -10.26 -1.21
C ASN A 956 -18.87 -9.41 -2.17
N HIS A 957 -18.75 -8.10 -2.08
CA HIS A 957 -19.34 -7.15 -3.01
C HIS A 957 -18.25 -6.24 -3.57
N PRO A 958 -17.69 -6.51 -4.76
CA PRO A 958 -16.53 -5.78 -5.28
C PRO A 958 -16.88 -4.39 -5.82
N HIS A 959 -18.16 -4.07 -5.99
CA HIS A 959 -18.59 -2.86 -6.69
C HIS A 959 -18.71 -1.64 -5.76
N ARG A 960 -18.34 -0.47 -6.29
CA ARG A 960 -18.48 0.81 -5.58
C ARG A 960 -19.72 1.54 -6.09
N TYR A 961 -20.47 2.14 -5.17
CA TYR A 961 -21.65 2.95 -5.52
C TYR A 961 -21.32 4.16 -6.41
N SER A 962 -20.10 4.71 -6.29
CA SER A 962 -19.63 5.82 -7.14
C SER A 962 -18.45 5.38 -7.98
N HIS A 963 -18.55 5.51 -9.30
CA HIS A 963 -17.39 5.39 -10.19
C HIS A 963 -16.39 6.52 -9.92
N LEU A 964 -15.10 6.17 -9.92
CA LEU A 964 -14.02 7.11 -9.70
C LEU A 964 -13.30 7.35 -11.01
N ARG A 965 -13.21 8.62 -11.42
CA ARG A 965 -12.33 9.04 -12.53
C ARG A 965 -10.98 9.44 -11.97
N LYS A 966 -9.91 8.88 -12.54
CA LYS A 966 -8.55 9.24 -12.16
C LYS A 966 -8.03 10.34 -13.10
N PHE A 967 -7.49 11.39 -12.51
CA PHE A 967 -6.89 12.50 -13.24
C PHE A 967 -5.44 12.65 -12.82
N THR A 968 -4.59 13.00 -13.78
CA THR A 968 -3.20 13.39 -13.50
C THR A 968 -3.12 14.91 -13.57
N TYR A 969 -2.54 15.51 -12.54
CA TYR A 969 -2.22 16.93 -12.55
C TYR A 969 -0.76 17.12 -12.97
N LEU A 970 -0.55 17.65 -14.17
CA LEU A 970 0.76 18.03 -14.67
C LEU A 970 1.14 19.39 -14.07
N LEU A 971 2.22 19.39 -13.29
CA LEU A 971 2.78 20.62 -12.77
C LEU A 971 3.24 21.52 -13.94
N PRO A 972 2.85 22.81 -13.96
CA PRO A 972 3.29 23.72 -14.99
C PRO A 972 4.83 23.84 -14.97
N ARG A 973 5.47 23.79 -16.14
CA ARG A 973 6.94 23.86 -16.28
C ARG A 973 7.54 25.17 -15.74
N LYS A 974 6.74 26.23 -15.64
CA LYS A 974 7.13 27.49 -15.00
C LYS A 974 6.45 27.58 -13.62
N PRO A 975 7.19 27.86 -12.55
CA PRO A 975 6.60 28.05 -11.23
C PRO A 975 5.60 29.21 -11.30
N VAL A 976 4.36 28.94 -10.92
CA VAL A 976 3.34 29.98 -10.74
C VAL A 976 3.71 30.71 -9.45
N SER A 977 3.93 32.03 -9.53
CA SER A 977 4.22 32.84 -8.33
C SER A 977 3.11 32.66 -7.29
N LEU A 978 3.48 32.33 -6.04
CA LEU A 978 2.56 32.23 -4.90
C LEU A 978 1.68 33.48 -4.72
N LYS A 979 2.20 34.67 -5.10
CA LYS A 979 1.46 35.93 -5.10
C LYS A 979 0.23 35.93 -6.02
N ALA A 980 0.24 35.13 -7.09
CA ALA A 980 -0.91 34.98 -7.99
C ALA A 980 -2.01 34.07 -7.40
N LEU A 981 -1.66 33.17 -6.48
CA LEU A 981 -2.63 32.30 -5.78
C LEU A 981 -3.32 33.06 -4.64
N GLU A 982 -2.61 33.95 -3.93
CA GLU A 982 -3.16 34.77 -2.84
C GLU A 982 -4.20 35.79 -3.32
N GLN A 983 -4.06 36.30 -4.55
CA GLN A 983 -4.99 37.29 -5.11
C GLN A 983 -6.31 36.70 -5.61
N GLY A 984 -6.42 35.36 -5.65
CA GLY A 984 -7.55 34.65 -6.25
C GLY A 984 -7.62 34.88 -7.76
N LEU A 985 -8.00 33.85 -8.51
CA LEU A 985 -8.25 34.02 -9.95
C LEU A 985 -9.59 34.76 -10.12
N PRO A 986 -9.64 35.92 -10.79
CA PRO A 986 -10.89 36.67 -11.00
C PRO A 986 -11.86 35.96 -11.96
N SER A 987 -11.38 34.99 -12.73
CA SER A 987 -12.20 34.14 -13.61
C SER A 987 -11.58 32.75 -13.77
N TYR A 988 -12.42 31.74 -13.95
CA TYR A 988 -11.98 30.37 -14.26
C TYR A 988 -11.50 30.29 -15.70
N THR A 989 -10.21 29.97 -15.90
CA THR A 989 -9.67 29.56 -17.19
C THR A 989 -9.31 28.07 -17.13
N ALA A 990 -9.83 27.29 -18.07
CA ALA A 990 -9.50 25.88 -18.16
C ALA A 990 -8.01 25.74 -18.51
N THR A 991 -7.22 25.17 -17.59
CA THR A 991 -5.81 24.84 -17.82
C THR A 991 -5.71 23.38 -18.24
N GLU A 992 -4.90 23.08 -19.26
CA GLU A 992 -4.66 21.69 -19.73
C GLU A 992 -3.79 20.85 -18.76
N ASN A 993 -3.59 21.35 -17.54
CA ASN A 993 -2.76 20.74 -16.51
C ASN A 993 -3.45 19.52 -15.91
N LEU A 994 -4.78 19.48 -15.84
CA LEU A 994 -5.51 18.30 -15.38
C LEU A 994 -5.91 17.44 -16.58
N ARG A 995 -5.35 16.23 -16.67
CA ARG A 995 -5.63 15.27 -17.75
C ARG A 995 -6.31 14.03 -17.21
N PHE A 996 -7.39 13.59 -17.88
CA PHE A 996 -8.05 12.34 -17.56
C PHE A 996 -7.15 11.15 -17.95
N LEU A 997 -6.96 10.22 -17.02
CA LEU A 997 -6.22 8.99 -17.27
C LEU A 997 -7.22 7.88 -17.62
N HIS A 998 -7.34 7.59 -18.92
CA HIS A 998 -8.24 6.56 -19.40
C HIS A 998 -7.75 5.16 -18.95
N PRO A 999 -8.61 4.27 -18.42
CA PRO A 999 -8.19 2.95 -17.91
C PRO A 999 -7.36 2.12 -18.90
N ALA A 1000 -7.77 2.10 -20.18
CA ALA A 1000 -7.05 1.39 -21.24
C ALA A 1000 -5.63 1.92 -21.52
N PHE A 1001 -5.28 3.15 -21.11
CA PHE A 1001 -3.91 3.65 -21.23
C PHE A 1001 -2.93 2.83 -20.36
N LEU A 1002 -3.39 2.17 -19.30
CA LEU A 1002 -2.55 1.34 -18.45
C LEU A 1002 -2.02 0.08 -19.15
N LEU A 1003 -2.78 -0.45 -20.10
CA LEU A 1003 -2.34 -1.55 -20.94
C LEU A 1003 -1.11 -1.16 -21.77
N SER A 1004 -0.98 0.13 -22.09
CA SER A 1004 0.21 0.65 -22.79
C SER A 1004 1.48 0.57 -21.97
N PHE A 1005 1.39 0.44 -20.63
CA PHE A 1005 2.54 0.26 -19.73
C PHE A 1005 3.01 -1.20 -19.61
N GLY A 1006 2.30 -2.17 -20.21
CA GLY A 1006 2.67 -3.59 -20.18
C GLY A 1006 1.91 -4.41 -19.14
N VAL A 1007 0.98 -3.78 -18.40
CA VAL A 1007 0.01 -4.49 -17.57
C VAL A 1007 -0.90 -5.30 -18.50
N ARG A 1008 -1.03 -6.61 -18.25
CA ARG A 1008 -1.82 -7.51 -19.09
C ARG A 1008 -3.32 -7.36 -18.89
N ASP A 1009 -3.73 -6.88 -17.70
CA ASP A 1009 -5.13 -6.69 -17.33
C ASP A 1009 -5.37 -5.26 -16.82
N ILE A 1010 -6.61 -4.79 -16.86
CA ILE A 1010 -6.98 -3.51 -16.23
C ILE A 1010 -6.96 -3.73 -14.70
N PRO A 1011 -6.19 -2.94 -13.92
CA PRO A 1011 -6.16 -3.12 -12.47
C PRO A 1011 -7.56 -2.98 -11.86
N PRO A 1012 -7.89 -3.73 -10.78
CA PRO A 1012 -9.25 -3.78 -10.23
C PRO A 1012 -9.77 -2.42 -9.73
N ASP A 1013 -8.87 -1.50 -9.39
CA ASP A 1013 -9.19 -0.13 -8.97
C ASP A 1013 -9.61 0.80 -10.11
N PHE A 1014 -9.42 0.38 -11.37
CA PHE A 1014 -9.89 1.12 -12.53
C PHE A 1014 -11.21 0.52 -13.01
N SER A 1015 -12.17 1.39 -13.23
CA SER A 1015 -13.49 1.01 -13.76
C SER A 1015 -13.73 1.72 -15.07
N LEU A 1016 -14.13 0.95 -16.08
CA LEU A 1016 -14.64 1.51 -17.32
C LEU A 1016 -16.04 2.07 -17.06
N GLU A 1017 -16.25 3.33 -17.42
CA GLU A 1017 -17.57 3.92 -17.43
C GLU A 1017 -18.40 3.41 -18.61
N PRO A 1018 -19.73 3.58 -18.60
CA PRO A 1018 -20.58 3.18 -19.73
C PRO A 1018 -20.11 3.69 -21.10
N ALA A 1019 -19.57 4.92 -21.14
CA ALA A 1019 -19.03 5.53 -22.36
C ALA A 1019 -17.70 4.88 -22.79
N ASP A 1020 -16.86 4.49 -21.83
CA ASP A 1020 -15.58 3.82 -22.10
C ASP A 1020 -15.84 2.39 -22.61
N CYS A 1021 -16.83 1.68 -22.04
CA CYS A 1021 -17.27 0.36 -22.53
C CYS A 1021 -17.75 0.43 -23.99
N LEU A 1022 -18.50 1.47 -24.35
CA LEU A 1022 -18.94 1.70 -25.73
C LEU A 1022 -17.74 1.96 -26.66
N THR A 1023 -16.79 2.78 -26.21
CA THR A 1023 -15.56 3.10 -26.97
C THR A 1023 -14.72 1.84 -27.18
N LEU A 1024 -14.58 1.00 -26.15
CA LEU A 1024 -13.88 -0.28 -26.24
C LEU A 1024 -14.56 -1.22 -27.24
N TYR A 1025 -15.88 -1.37 -27.19
CA TYR A 1025 -16.64 -2.17 -28.16
C TYR A 1025 -16.43 -1.68 -29.60
N GLN A 1026 -16.48 -0.36 -29.83
CA GLN A 1026 -16.22 0.23 -31.15
C GLN A 1026 -14.80 -0.04 -31.64
N ALA A 1027 -13.80 0.05 -30.75
CA ALA A 1027 -12.41 -0.26 -31.07
C ALA A 1027 -12.22 -1.74 -31.42
N LEU A 1028 -12.81 -2.66 -30.64
CA LEU A 1028 -12.78 -4.11 -30.92
C LEU A 1028 -13.45 -4.44 -32.27
N LYS A 1029 -14.58 -3.79 -32.57
CA LYS A 1029 -15.29 -3.92 -33.86
C LYS A 1029 -14.44 -3.41 -35.03
N ALA A 1030 -13.70 -2.33 -34.85
CA ALA A 1030 -12.80 -1.79 -35.87
C ALA A 1030 -11.61 -2.72 -36.15
N LEU A 1031 -11.05 -3.35 -35.10
CA LEU A 1031 -9.87 -4.21 -35.20
C LEU A 1031 -10.18 -5.67 -35.60
N LYS A 1032 -11.45 -6.10 -35.62
CA LYS A 1032 -11.90 -7.46 -35.99
C LYS A 1032 -11.16 -8.60 -35.24
N ILE A 1033 -10.80 -8.38 -33.98
CA ILE A 1033 -9.96 -9.32 -33.21
C ILE A 1033 -10.73 -10.58 -32.77
N CYS A 1034 -12.06 -10.52 -32.65
CA CYS A 1034 -12.89 -11.64 -32.17
C CYS A 1034 -13.75 -12.25 -33.30
N ASP A 1035 -14.09 -13.54 -33.18
CA ASP A 1035 -15.04 -14.23 -34.06
C ASP A 1035 -16.35 -13.44 -34.16
N GLY A 1036 -16.74 -13.08 -35.38
CA GLY A 1036 -17.82 -12.11 -35.64
C GLY A 1036 -19.18 -12.43 -35.01
N ASN A 1037 -19.41 -13.67 -34.58
CA ASN A 1037 -20.63 -14.13 -33.92
C ASN A 1037 -20.72 -13.75 -32.43
N GLU A 1038 -19.60 -13.62 -31.72
CA GLU A 1038 -19.61 -13.25 -30.29
C GLU A 1038 -19.73 -11.74 -30.11
N LEU A 1039 -19.01 -10.97 -30.93
CA LEU A 1039 -19.07 -9.51 -30.91
C LEU A 1039 -20.45 -8.99 -31.33
N SER A 1040 -21.13 -9.66 -32.27
CA SER A 1040 -22.50 -9.31 -32.66
C SER A 1040 -23.53 -9.53 -31.55
N ARG A 1041 -23.28 -10.44 -30.59
CA ARG A 1041 -24.15 -10.65 -29.42
C ARG A 1041 -24.04 -9.53 -28.39
N LEU A 1042 -22.94 -8.79 -28.39
CA LEU A 1042 -22.68 -7.67 -27.49
C LEU A 1042 -23.09 -6.32 -28.08
N ASP A 1043 -23.81 -6.30 -29.22
CA ASP A 1043 -24.24 -5.06 -29.84
C ASP A 1043 -25.24 -4.31 -28.94
N PRO A 1044 -24.92 -3.07 -28.47
CA PRO A 1044 -25.76 -2.36 -27.51
C PRO A 1044 -27.22 -2.19 -27.95
N ALA A 1045 -27.48 -2.11 -29.26
CA ALA A 1045 -28.82 -1.94 -29.82
C ALA A 1045 -29.71 -3.20 -29.74
N THR A 1046 -29.11 -4.39 -29.54
CA THR A 1046 -29.80 -5.69 -29.47
C THR A 1046 -29.67 -6.37 -28.11
N TYR A 1047 -28.59 -6.08 -27.37
CA TYR A 1047 -28.31 -6.70 -26.07
C TYR A 1047 -29.25 -6.19 -24.95
N PHE A 1048 -29.53 -4.88 -24.92
CA PHE A 1048 -30.31 -4.28 -23.86
C PHE A 1048 -31.81 -4.25 -24.16
N ASP A 1049 -32.63 -4.40 -23.12
CA ASP A 1049 -34.08 -4.28 -23.23
C ASP A 1049 -34.49 -2.83 -23.54
N ARG A 1050 -35.31 -2.66 -24.59
CA ARG A 1050 -35.84 -1.37 -25.05
C ARG A 1050 -37.10 -0.93 -24.30
N SER A 1051 -37.45 -1.57 -23.19
CA SER A 1051 -38.63 -1.20 -22.41
C SER A 1051 -38.32 -0.20 -21.28
N ARG A 1052 -37.05 -0.10 -20.85
CA ARG A 1052 -36.63 0.64 -19.64
C ARG A 1052 -35.33 1.43 -19.82
N LEU A 1053 -35.10 2.44 -18.98
CA LEU A 1053 -33.79 3.08 -18.83
C LEU A 1053 -32.74 2.09 -18.31
N LEU A 1054 -31.52 2.21 -18.81
CA LEU A 1054 -30.40 1.37 -18.39
C LEU A 1054 -30.03 1.62 -16.92
N ARG A 1055 -29.85 0.52 -16.19
CA ARG A 1055 -29.25 0.55 -14.85
C ARG A 1055 -27.77 0.25 -14.95
N GLN A 1056 -27.01 0.69 -13.96
CA GLN A 1056 -25.58 0.43 -13.90
C GLN A 1056 -25.28 -1.09 -13.82
N GLN A 1057 -26.14 -1.86 -13.15
CA GLN A 1057 -26.10 -3.33 -13.13
C GLN A 1057 -26.18 -3.95 -14.53
N ASP A 1058 -27.00 -3.39 -15.42
CA ASP A 1058 -27.13 -3.88 -16.81
C ASP A 1058 -25.81 -3.69 -17.55
N VAL A 1059 -25.16 -2.53 -17.38
CA VAL A 1059 -23.85 -2.22 -17.99
C VAL A 1059 -22.73 -3.09 -17.43
N HIS A 1060 -22.77 -3.42 -16.13
CA HIS A 1060 -21.80 -4.33 -15.51
C HIS A 1060 -21.79 -5.72 -16.16
N SER A 1061 -22.96 -6.25 -16.53
CA SER A 1061 -23.06 -7.57 -17.19
C SER A 1061 -22.33 -7.61 -18.54
N VAL A 1062 -22.35 -6.50 -19.28
CA VAL A 1062 -21.65 -6.33 -20.56
C VAL A 1062 -20.15 -6.16 -20.35
N ARG A 1063 -19.78 -5.37 -19.35
CA ARG A 1063 -18.38 -5.10 -19.01
C ARG A 1063 -17.60 -6.37 -18.66
N ILE A 1064 -18.16 -7.23 -17.80
CA ILE A 1064 -17.50 -8.49 -17.41
C ILE A 1064 -17.25 -9.39 -18.63
N ARG A 1065 -18.20 -9.45 -19.57
CA ARG A 1065 -18.03 -10.23 -20.81
C ARG A 1065 -17.02 -9.60 -21.75
N ALA A 1066 -16.99 -8.27 -21.86
CA ALA A 1066 -16.02 -7.56 -22.68
C ALA A 1066 -14.58 -7.68 -22.14
N GLU A 1067 -14.39 -7.61 -20.82
CA GLU A 1067 -13.08 -7.76 -20.15
C GLU A 1067 -12.52 -9.18 -20.24
N VAL A 1068 -13.38 -10.22 -20.23
CA VAL A 1068 -12.94 -11.62 -20.41
C VAL A 1068 -12.44 -11.91 -21.84
N HIS A 1069 -12.85 -11.10 -22.82
CA HIS A 1069 -12.47 -11.27 -24.23
C HIS A 1069 -11.33 -10.35 -24.69
N SER A 1070 -10.99 -9.32 -23.92
CA SER A 1070 -9.83 -8.43 -24.15
C SER A 1070 -8.57 -8.99 -23.52
#